data_AF-A0A081CM81-F1
#
_entry.id   AF-A0A081CM81-F1
#
_cell.length_a   1.000
_cell.length_b   1.000
_cell.length_c   1.000
_cell.angle_alpha   90.00
_cell.angle_beta   90.00
_cell.angle_gamma   90.00
#
_symmetry.space_group_name_H-M   'P 1'
#
loop_
_entity.id
_entity.type
_entity.pdbx_description
1 polymer ?
#
loop_
_entity_poly.entity_id
_entity_poly.type
_entity_poly.pdbx_seq_one_letter_code
_entity_poly.pdbx_strand_id
1 'polypeptide(L)'
;MAAASASAPMPYTVDGAGPSRQPVDFSAALSTWRDINLVELQSQLNTLAPELLQAQTAAVANRKKLADQTREFKKQPDANKLESFKPLLKAYQSEIDTLTKRSKAAENAFLNVHSALGSAPDPYPLLEVTLEQAASLNDLESLKQANAKLTRDLAQHQSRSDAAKAQDTENARLQQRIRALEQDFDARLKQSTAALERELSAKWDERIRNLNEREADLTKSLNLAQEQLQHLKSKDDSATAQLLGSTHPDDLDDADPTQRNGKANLAAEVELLSRDLDRAHARVESVERRNEQLRAEVESVKSGRQESDKLSLLEAESQQKDRNLVQLQASLEHERQRATELSAQLDSSRQAQRKQITDKDAEIESLRTKLHQRSDYADIKRELDIVKAIHFSAEDDEDTPNTDDKRAASASGTAASSPSLEALLLNKNKRLEDQLATLRVANTELSASLDKAASDLASLTAELAQSKTLNQRLEADLVSVGRESRSGAKNTAAMSAEDALRQIESLEAEVSQTHTTKPRASTSARAVPASAEAATTTTSSGGDSSILTIITSQRDRFRSRNAELEEELRSQFDTISELRAEIKTLQSDNLALYEKMRYLQSFSGRQQGGGGARSEAVIQMGSGGTDASGAYPPARTGGDDKYRAKYEEAMNPFAAFRGREQTRAMAQLNPLERALHVLTRLVVSHRRMRVVFMAYAIGLHLLVLGMLFEVSATSSAQTCSVPH
;
A
#
# COMPACT_ATOMS: atom_id res chain seq x y z
N MET A 1 37.31 28.75 -30.17
CA MET A 1 36.46 29.62 -31.01
C MET A 1 35.15 28.91 -31.28
N ALA A 2 34.03 29.46 -30.83
CA ALA A 2 32.68 29.14 -31.28
C ALA A 2 31.74 30.21 -30.70
N ALA A 3 31.36 31.22 -31.48
CA ALA A 3 30.46 32.26 -31.03
C ALA A 3 29.02 31.85 -31.32
N ALA A 4 28.24 31.53 -30.28
CA ALA A 4 26.80 31.31 -30.41
C ALA A 4 26.09 32.66 -30.57
N SER A 5 25.34 32.83 -31.65
CA SER A 5 24.58 34.06 -31.95
C SER A 5 23.42 34.23 -30.98
N ALA A 6 23.28 35.42 -30.39
CA ALA A 6 22.09 35.78 -29.62
C ALA A 6 20.88 35.94 -30.56
N SER A 7 19.92 35.02 -30.47
CA SER A 7 18.61 35.16 -31.12
C SER A 7 17.74 36.16 -30.36
N ALA A 8 17.05 37.05 -31.08
CA ALA A 8 16.08 37.96 -30.50
C ALA A 8 14.92 37.20 -29.82
N PRO A 9 14.26 37.76 -28.79
CA PRO A 9 13.11 37.14 -28.15
C PRO A 9 11.92 37.11 -29.12
N MET A 10 11.55 35.91 -29.56
CA MET A 10 10.29 35.68 -30.28
C MET A 10 9.09 35.91 -29.33
N PRO A 11 7.97 36.48 -29.81
CA PRO A 11 6.75 36.57 -29.01
C PRO A 11 6.24 35.16 -28.67
N TYR A 12 5.78 34.98 -27.42
CA TYR A 12 5.45 33.68 -26.85
C TYR A 12 4.04 33.23 -27.27
N THR A 13 3.92 32.59 -28.45
CA THR A 13 2.69 31.94 -28.89
C THR A 13 2.53 30.60 -28.15
N VAL A 14 1.43 30.45 -27.40
CA VAL A 14 1.12 29.21 -26.67
C VAL A 14 0.48 28.20 -27.62
N ASP A 15 1.32 27.45 -28.34
CA ASP A 15 0.89 26.33 -29.19
C ASP A 15 0.37 25.16 -28.33
N GLY A 16 -0.89 25.25 -27.91
CA GLY A 16 -1.55 24.23 -27.08
C GLY A 16 -3.09 24.19 -27.18
N ALA A 17 -3.73 25.14 -27.86
CA ALA A 17 -5.18 25.20 -28.04
C ALA A 17 -5.61 25.02 -29.51
N GLY A 18 -6.85 24.60 -29.73
CA GLY A 18 -7.37 24.20 -31.04
C GLY A 18 -7.52 25.32 -32.09
N PRO A 19 -7.79 24.98 -33.36
CA PRO A 19 -7.70 25.87 -34.52
C PRO A 19 -8.91 26.81 -34.68
N SER A 20 -9.23 27.60 -33.66
CA SER A 20 -10.39 28.52 -33.68
C SER A 20 -10.25 29.81 -32.85
N ARG A 21 -9.14 30.06 -32.16
CA ARG A 21 -8.92 31.30 -31.38
C ARG A 21 -8.11 32.31 -32.19
N GLN A 22 -8.65 33.50 -32.45
CA GLN A 22 -7.88 34.58 -33.08
C GLN A 22 -6.79 35.10 -32.12
N PRO A 23 -5.61 35.53 -32.63
CA PRO A 23 -4.56 36.08 -31.80
C PRO A 23 -5.00 37.41 -31.19
N VAL A 24 -5.25 37.42 -29.88
CA VAL A 24 -5.69 38.62 -29.16
C VAL A 24 -4.45 39.47 -28.82
N ASP A 25 -4.38 40.70 -29.32
CA ASP A 25 -3.30 41.62 -28.96
C ASP A 25 -3.56 42.25 -27.58
N PHE A 26 -2.99 41.61 -26.55
CA PHE A 26 -3.01 42.09 -25.17
C PHE A 26 -2.44 43.50 -25.04
N SER A 27 -1.45 43.89 -25.85
CA SER A 27 -0.81 45.20 -25.74
C SER A 27 -1.71 46.33 -26.25
N ALA A 28 -2.32 46.13 -27.42
CA ALA A 28 -3.33 47.04 -27.95
C ALA A 28 -4.55 47.11 -27.02
N ALA A 29 -5.08 45.96 -26.58
CA ALA A 29 -6.26 45.91 -25.72
C ALA A 29 -6.04 46.59 -24.35
N LEU A 30 -4.86 46.40 -23.74
CA LEU A 30 -4.52 47.08 -22.48
C LEU A 30 -4.30 48.59 -22.67
N SER A 31 -3.88 49.05 -23.85
CA SER A 31 -3.86 50.49 -24.15
C SER A 31 -5.27 51.06 -24.29
N THR A 32 -6.15 50.44 -25.08
CA THR A 32 -7.55 50.92 -25.23
C THR A 32 -8.29 50.92 -23.90
N TRP A 33 -8.16 49.88 -23.06
CA TRP A 33 -8.82 49.83 -21.76
C TRP A 33 -8.24 50.81 -20.72
N ARG A 34 -6.96 51.21 -20.87
CA ARG A 34 -6.37 52.32 -20.09
C ARG A 34 -6.94 53.66 -20.54
N ASP A 35 -6.98 53.91 -21.85
CA ASP A 35 -7.36 55.20 -22.43
C ASP A 35 -8.87 55.48 -22.30
N ILE A 36 -9.71 54.44 -22.28
CA ILE A 36 -11.15 54.50 -21.94
C ILE A 36 -11.39 54.95 -20.48
N ASN A 37 -10.43 54.71 -19.58
CA ASN A 37 -10.47 55.04 -18.15
C ASN A 37 -11.86 54.83 -17.51
N LEU A 38 -12.31 53.57 -17.41
CA LEU A 38 -13.65 53.20 -16.92
C LEU A 38 -14.07 53.91 -15.61
N VAL A 39 -13.13 54.17 -14.69
CA VAL A 39 -13.41 54.84 -13.41
C VAL A 39 -13.84 56.30 -13.63
N GLU A 40 -13.18 57.00 -14.55
CA GLU A 40 -13.51 58.38 -14.91
C GLU A 40 -14.81 58.44 -15.73
N LEU A 41 -14.99 57.54 -16.70
CA LEU A 41 -16.24 57.44 -17.48
C LEU A 41 -17.45 57.16 -16.57
N GLN A 42 -17.31 56.27 -15.59
CA GLN A 42 -18.33 56.04 -14.56
C GLN A 42 -18.58 57.28 -13.71
N SER A 43 -17.53 58.00 -13.29
CA SER A 43 -17.68 59.26 -12.51
C SER A 43 -18.45 60.34 -13.29
N GLN A 44 -18.10 60.54 -14.57
CA GLN A 44 -18.80 61.46 -15.46
C GLN A 44 -20.28 61.06 -15.62
N LEU A 45 -20.58 59.78 -15.87
CA LEU A 45 -21.95 59.29 -16.01
C LEU A 45 -22.75 59.41 -14.70
N ASN A 46 -22.13 59.13 -13.55
CA ASN A 46 -22.74 59.28 -12.23
C ASN A 46 -23.07 60.76 -11.88
N THR A 47 -22.39 61.72 -12.51
CA THR A 47 -22.72 63.16 -12.39
C THR A 47 -23.85 63.55 -13.35
N LEU A 48 -23.81 63.08 -14.60
CA LEU A 48 -24.80 63.42 -15.63
C LEU A 48 -26.17 62.77 -15.42
N ALA A 49 -26.23 61.55 -14.87
CA ALA A 49 -27.47 60.83 -14.62
C ALA A 49 -28.47 61.58 -13.69
N PRO A 50 -28.09 62.06 -12.50
CA PRO A 50 -29.00 62.83 -11.65
C PRO A 50 -29.41 64.18 -12.27
N GLU A 51 -28.52 64.85 -13.01
CA GLU A 51 -28.88 66.08 -13.74
C GLU A 51 -29.93 65.81 -14.82
N LEU A 52 -29.79 64.73 -15.59
CA LEU A 52 -30.73 64.35 -16.63
C LEU A 52 -32.09 63.94 -16.04
N LEU A 53 -32.11 63.24 -14.90
CA LEU A 53 -33.33 62.91 -14.14
C LEU A 53 -34.02 64.16 -13.57
N GLN A 54 -33.27 65.13 -13.06
CA GLN A 54 -33.82 66.43 -12.65
C GLN A 54 -34.39 67.22 -13.84
N ALA A 55 -33.71 67.21 -14.98
CA ALA A 55 -34.23 67.79 -16.24
C ALA A 55 -35.43 67.01 -16.82
N GLN A 56 -35.62 65.74 -16.45
CA GLN A 56 -36.81 64.96 -16.79
C GLN A 56 -38.00 65.38 -15.91
N THR A 57 -37.83 65.43 -14.60
CA THR A 57 -38.90 65.82 -13.66
C THR A 57 -39.32 67.28 -13.81
N ALA A 58 -38.35 68.19 -14.01
CA ALA A 58 -38.60 69.61 -14.30
C ALA A 58 -39.47 69.80 -15.56
N ALA A 59 -39.19 69.08 -16.65
CA ALA A 59 -39.99 69.17 -17.88
C ALA A 59 -41.43 68.65 -17.70
N VAL A 60 -41.64 67.62 -16.88
CA VAL A 60 -43.00 67.15 -16.54
C VAL A 60 -43.76 68.22 -15.76
N ALA A 61 -43.10 68.89 -14.81
CA ALA A 61 -43.69 70.01 -14.06
C ALA A 61 -43.98 71.23 -14.96
N ASN A 62 -43.05 71.61 -15.83
CA ASN A 62 -43.21 72.70 -16.79
C ASN A 62 -44.32 72.44 -17.81
N ARG A 63 -44.40 71.22 -18.36
CA ARG A 63 -45.49 70.79 -19.25
C ARG A 63 -46.86 70.93 -18.58
N LYS A 64 -46.98 70.56 -17.28
CA LYS A 64 -48.21 70.77 -16.51
C LYS A 64 -48.51 72.26 -16.34
N LYS A 65 -47.51 73.06 -15.93
CA LYS A 65 -47.61 74.53 -15.77
C LYS A 65 -48.06 75.22 -17.05
N LEU A 66 -47.54 74.82 -18.21
CA LEU A 66 -47.94 75.32 -19.53
C LEU A 66 -49.38 74.94 -19.89
N ALA A 67 -49.82 73.72 -19.56
CA ALA A 67 -51.20 73.30 -19.77
C ALA A 67 -52.18 74.12 -18.89
N ASP A 68 -51.83 74.36 -17.62
CA ASP A 68 -52.61 75.20 -16.70
C ASP A 68 -52.64 76.67 -17.17
N GLN A 69 -51.50 77.25 -17.57
CA GLN A 69 -51.43 78.61 -18.15
C GLN A 69 -52.23 78.75 -19.45
N THR A 70 -52.20 77.74 -20.32
CA THR A 70 -52.99 77.72 -21.58
C THR A 70 -54.48 77.58 -21.32
N ARG A 71 -54.87 76.80 -20.30
CA ARG A 71 -56.27 76.72 -19.85
C ARG A 71 -56.74 78.07 -19.30
N GLU A 72 -55.89 78.78 -18.56
CA GLU A 72 -56.26 80.09 -17.99
C GLU A 72 -56.34 81.18 -19.06
N PHE A 73 -55.39 81.23 -20.00
CA PHE A 73 -55.43 82.09 -21.18
C PHE A 73 -56.76 81.96 -21.96
N LYS A 74 -57.25 80.74 -22.14
CA LYS A 74 -58.54 80.47 -22.81
C LYS A 74 -59.77 81.05 -22.10
N LYS A 75 -59.71 81.31 -20.78
CA LYS A 75 -60.81 81.87 -20.00
C LYS A 75 -60.85 83.40 -19.98
N GLN A 76 -59.74 84.08 -20.29
CA GLN A 76 -59.65 85.54 -20.16
C GLN A 76 -60.57 86.26 -21.17
N PRO A 77 -61.04 87.48 -20.87
CA PRO A 77 -61.75 88.31 -21.86
C PRO A 77 -60.84 88.70 -23.03
N ASP A 78 -61.39 88.89 -24.23
CA ASP A 78 -60.61 89.09 -25.46
C ASP A 78 -59.68 90.31 -25.42
N ALA A 79 -60.06 91.38 -24.70
CA ALA A 79 -59.20 92.55 -24.47
C ALA A 79 -57.89 92.18 -23.75
N ASN A 80 -57.94 91.26 -22.80
CA ASN A 80 -56.80 90.89 -21.95
C ASN A 80 -55.94 89.78 -22.59
N LYS A 81 -56.51 89.00 -23.52
CA LYS A 81 -55.77 87.95 -24.26
C LYS A 81 -54.56 88.51 -25.01
N LEU A 82 -54.66 89.74 -25.53
CA LEU A 82 -53.58 90.33 -26.31
C LEU A 82 -52.33 90.64 -25.45
N GLU A 83 -52.53 90.93 -24.16
CA GLU A 83 -51.44 91.13 -23.20
C GLU A 83 -50.81 89.80 -22.74
N SER A 84 -51.64 88.79 -22.44
CA SER A 84 -51.21 87.51 -21.89
C SER A 84 -50.66 86.51 -22.93
N PHE A 85 -50.96 86.72 -24.22
CA PHE A 85 -50.43 85.90 -25.32
C PHE A 85 -48.90 85.93 -25.41
N LYS A 86 -48.29 87.12 -25.25
CA LYS A 86 -46.83 87.31 -25.37
C LYS A 86 -46.04 86.60 -24.24
N PRO A 87 -46.45 86.66 -22.97
CA PRO A 87 -45.94 85.78 -21.92
C PRO A 87 -46.12 84.28 -22.19
N LEU A 88 -47.31 83.85 -22.67
CA LEU A 88 -47.59 82.43 -22.93
C LEU A 88 -46.71 81.87 -24.06
N LEU A 89 -46.56 82.61 -25.16
CA LEU A 89 -45.70 82.24 -26.28
C LEU A 89 -44.23 82.11 -25.84
N LYS A 90 -43.74 83.05 -25.00
CA LYS A 90 -42.40 82.96 -24.40
C LYS A 90 -42.24 81.74 -23.49
N ALA A 91 -43.26 81.37 -22.71
CA ALA A 91 -43.21 80.19 -21.87
C ALA A 91 -43.13 78.89 -22.71
N TYR A 92 -43.88 78.81 -23.81
CA TYR A 92 -43.77 77.69 -24.76
C TYR A 92 -42.40 77.62 -25.43
N GLN A 93 -41.87 78.76 -25.90
CA GLN A 93 -40.52 78.82 -26.49
C GLN A 93 -39.45 78.37 -25.48
N SER A 94 -39.51 78.88 -24.25
CA SER A 94 -38.61 78.53 -23.16
C SER A 94 -38.59 77.01 -22.87
N GLU A 95 -39.73 76.32 -22.96
CA GLU A 95 -39.79 74.86 -22.74
C GLU A 95 -39.36 74.04 -23.96
N ILE A 96 -39.50 74.57 -25.18
CA ILE A 96 -38.93 73.97 -26.40
C ILE A 96 -37.39 74.06 -26.36
N ASP A 97 -36.86 75.18 -25.90
CA ASP A 97 -35.41 75.41 -25.74
C ASP A 97 -34.81 74.53 -24.64
N THR A 98 -35.46 74.39 -23.47
CA THR A 98 -35.00 73.47 -22.40
C THR A 98 -35.08 72.01 -22.84
N LEU A 99 -36.17 71.59 -23.51
CA LEU A 99 -36.34 70.23 -24.02
C LEU A 99 -35.26 69.89 -25.05
N THR A 100 -34.96 70.82 -25.97
CA THR A 100 -33.92 70.68 -27.00
C THR A 100 -32.52 70.62 -26.37
N LYS A 101 -32.25 71.45 -25.35
CA LYS A 101 -30.99 71.39 -24.58
C LYS A 101 -30.83 70.04 -23.86
N ARG A 102 -31.91 69.52 -23.27
CA ARG A 102 -31.90 68.20 -22.60
C ARG A 102 -31.68 67.05 -23.58
N SER A 103 -32.32 67.10 -24.76
CA SER A 103 -32.13 66.08 -25.82
C SER A 103 -30.66 66.00 -26.22
N LYS A 104 -30.05 67.14 -26.58
CA LYS A 104 -28.63 67.23 -26.93
C LYS A 104 -27.69 66.77 -25.80
N ALA A 105 -28.03 67.04 -24.54
CA ALA A 105 -27.25 66.56 -23.40
C ALA A 105 -27.29 65.02 -23.27
N ALA A 106 -28.47 64.41 -23.44
CA ALA A 106 -28.64 62.96 -23.42
C ALA A 106 -27.98 62.27 -24.63
N GLU A 107 -28.14 62.85 -25.82
CA GLU A 107 -27.51 62.40 -27.07
C GLU A 107 -25.98 62.41 -26.95
N ASN A 108 -25.39 63.52 -26.47
CA ASN A 108 -23.94 63.62 -26.26
C ASN A 108 -23.43 62.62 -25.19
N ALA A 109 -24.16 62.44 -24.08
CA ALA A 109 -23.78 61.49 -23.04
C ALA A 109 -23.82 60.04 -23.57
N PHE A 110 -24.86 59.68 -24.34
CA PHE A 110 -24.95 58.38 -24.99
C PHE A 110 -23.84 58.15 -26.01
N LEU A 111 -23.57 59.13 -26.89
CA LEU A 111 -22.52 59.03 -27.91
C LEU A 111 -21.11 58.93 -27.31
N ASN A 112 -20.84 59.61 -26.19
CA ASN A 112 -19.57 59.48 -25.46
C ASN A 112 -19.36 58.03 -24.97
N VAL A 113 -20.36 57.48 -24.26
CA VAL A 113 -20.33 56.09 -23.76
C VAL A 113 -20.26 55.07 -24.91
N HIS A 114 -21.01 55.29 -26.00
CA HIS A 114 -20.96 54.44 -27.19
C HIS A 114 -19.62 54.49 -27.91
N SER A 115 -18.96 55.66 -27.99
CA SER A 115 -17.63 55.79 -28.60
C SER A 115 -16.56 55.10 -27.75
N ALA A 116 -16.64 55.21 -26.42
CA ALA A 116 -15.73 54.54 -25.50
C ALA A 116 -15.90 53.00 -25.53
N LEU A 117 -17.13 52.49 -25.50
CA LEU A 117 -17.38 51.04 -25.53
C LEU A 117 -17.22 50.43 -26.93
N GLY A 118 -17.57 51.15 -27.99
CA GLY A 118 -17.46 50.67 -29.38
C GLY A 118 -16.03 50.62 -29.92
N SER A 119 -15.06 51.22 -29.20
CA SER A 119 -13.62 51.09 -29.46
C SER A 119 -12.94 50.08 -28.52
N ALA A 120 -13.68 49.49 -27.59
CA ALA A 120 -13.15 48.55 -26.60
C ALA A 120 -13.19 47.10 -27.10
N PRO A 121 -12.07 46.35 -27.08
CA PRO A 121 -12.10 44.91 -27.33
C PRO A 121 -12.67 44.17 -26.12
N ASP A 122 -13.39 43.07 -26.37
CA ASP A 122 -14.03 42.23 -25.35
C ASP A 122 -13.01 41.79 -24.26
N PRO A 123 -13.26 42.09 -22.96
CA PRO A 123 -12.36 41.69 -21.89
C PRO A 123 -12.43 40.20 -21.56
N TYR A 124 -13.49 39.46 -21.95
CA TYR A 124 -13.67 38.07 -21.54
C TYR A 124 -12.58 37.13 -22.12
N PRO A 125 -12.26 37.12 -23.43
CA PRO A 125 -11.18 36.30 -23.98
C PRO A 125 -9.80 36.66 -23.43
N LEU A 126 -9.58 37.94 -23.10
CA LEU A 126 -8.34 38.41 -22.47
C LEU A 126 -8.19 37.81 -21.08
N LEU A 127 -9.24 37.90 -20.25
CA LEU A 127 -9.25 37.36 -18.89
C LEU A 127 -9.09 35.84 -18.87
N GLU A 128 -9.81 35.12 -19.75
CA GLU A 128 -9.71 33.66 -19.86
C GLU A 128 -8.28 33.20 -20.20
N VAL A 129 -7.63 33.82 -21.18
CA VAL A 129 -6.24 33.49 -21.52
C VAL A 129 -5.26 33.92 -20.42
N THR A 130 -5.50 35.01 -19.68
CA THR A 130 -4.66 35.30 -18.50
C THR A 130 -4.83 34.29 -17.37
N LEU A 131 -6.01 33.67 -17.23
CA LEU A 131 -6.27 32.60 -16.27
C LEU A 131 -5.59 31.29 -16.70
N GLU A 132 -5.67 30.93 -17.98
CA GLU A 132 -4.93 29.82 -18.60
C GLU A 132 -3.41 30.00 -18.39
N GLN A 133 -2.89 31.21 -18.65
CA GLN A 133 -1.48 31.53 -18.43
C GLN A 133 -1.09 31.44 -16.95
N ALA A 134 -1.90 31.97 -16.03
CA ALA A 134 -1.65 31.88 -14.59
C ALA A 134 -1.60 30.43 -14.08
N ALA A 135 -2.48 29.55 -14.58
CA ALA A 135 -2.42 28.12 -14.30
C ALA A 135 -1.12 27.49 -14.85
N SER A 136 -0.78 27.78 -16.12
CA SER A 136 0.43 27.26 -16.75
C SER A 136 1.74 27.71 -16.06
N LEU A 137 1.75 28.89 -15.42
CA LEU A 137 2.89 29.38 -14.65
C LEU A 137 3.11 28.58 -13.35
N ASN A 138 2.04 28.20 -12.67
CA ASN A 138 2.09 27.32 -11.49
C ASN A 138 2.60 25.92 -11.88
N ASP A 139 2.11 25.37 -12.98
CA ASP A 139 2.59 24.08 -13.51
C ASP A 139 4.07 24.16 -13.92
N LEU A 140 4.48 25.24 -14.60
CA LEU A 140 5.88 25.50 -14.97
C LEU A 140 6.78 25.65 -13.74
N GLU A 141 6.31 26.24 -12.64
CA GLU A 141 7.06 26.29 -11.38
C GLU A 141 7.17 24.90 -10.74
N SER A 142 6.10 24.09 -10.72
CA SER A 142 6.15 22.71 -10.24
C SER A 142 7.16 21.87 -11.05
N LEU A 143 7.19 22.04 -12.38
CA LEU A 143 8.13 21.38 -13.29
C LEU A 143 9.58 21.85 -13.07
N LYS A 144 9.80 23.15 -12.82
CA LYS A 144 11.13 23.69 -12.44
C LYS A 144 11.61 23.08 -11.12
N GLN A 145 10.74 22.97 -10.11
CA GLN A 145 11.07 22.35 -8.83
C GLN A 145 11.39 20.85 -8.98
N ALA A 146 10.59 20.12 -9.75
CA ALA A 146 10.82 18.70 -10.06
C ALA A 146 12.14 18.48 -10.82
N ASN A 147 12.43 19.30 -11.84
CA ASN A 147 13.66 19.20 -12.63
C ASN A 147 14.90 19.58 -11.79
N ALA A 148 14.80 20.61 -10.95
CA ALA A 148 15.84 20.95 -9.98
C ALA A 148 16.05 19.84 -8.92
N LYS A 149 15.00 19.08 -8.56
CA LYS A 149 15.15 17.89 -7.70
C LYS A 149 15.89 16.77 -8.45
N LEU A 150 15.42 16.38 -9.64
CA LEU A 150 16.05 15.36 -10.48
C LEU A 150 17.53 15.67 -10.76
N THR A 151 17.87 16.94 -10.97
CA THR A 151 19.27 17.39 -11.15
C THR A 151 20.13 17.16 -9.90
N ARG A 152 19.61 17.41 -8.69
CA ARG A 152 20.31 17.10 -7.43
C ARG A 152 20.41 15.59 -7.20
N ASP A 153 19.34 14.85 -7.48
CA ASP A 153 19.31 13.40 -7.32
C ASP A 153 20.35 12.74 -8.26
N LEU A 154 20.42 13.17 -9.53
CA LEU A 154 21.45 12.74 -10.50
C LEU A 154 22.87 13.08 -10.02
N ALA A 155 23.12 14.31 -9.54
CA ALA A 155 24.42 14.70 -9.01
C ALA A 155 24.82 13.86 -7.77
N GLN A 156 23.86 13.52 -6.91
CA GLN A 156 24.10 12.62 -5.78
C GLN A 156 24.38 11.19 -6.23
N HIS A 157 23.69 10.68 -7.25
CA HIS A 157 23.95 9.36 -7.83
C HIS A 157 25.33 9.29 -8.52
N GLN A 158 25.75 10.34 -9.22
CA GLN A 158 27.11 10.46 -9.78
C GLN A 158 28.16 10.46 -8.67
N SER A 159 28.02 11.32 -7.65
CA SER A 159 28.93 11.36 -6.49
C SER A 159 29.05 10.01 -5.77
N ARG A 160 27.93 9.28 -5.59
CA ARG A 160 27.95 7.92 -5.04
C ARG A 160 28.64 6.91 -5.97
N SER A 161 28.45 7.03 -7.29
CA SER A 161 29.12 6.18 -8.27
C SER A 161 30.64 6.37 -8.25
N ASP A 162 31.11 7.61 -8.15
CA ASP A 162 32.55 7.91 -8.14
C ASP A 162 33.20 7.54 -6.79
N ALA A 163 32.48 7.70 -5.67
CA ALA A 163 32.90 7.18 -4.37
C ALA A 163 33.01 5.64 -4.36
N ALA A 164 32.07 4.93 -5.00
CA ALA A 164 32.14 3.46 -5.14
C ALA A 164 33.35 3.04 -5.99
N LYS A 165 33.59 3.68 -7.14
CA LYS A 165 34.79 3.42 -7.98
C LYS A 165 36.09 3.63 -7.19
N ALA A 166 36.16 4.67 -6.36
CA ALA A 166 37.32 4.90 -5.50
C ALA A 166 37.54 3.74 -4.53
N GLN A 167 36.48 3.27 -3.85
CA GLN A 167 36.53 2.09 -2.97
C GLN A 167 36.90 0.81 -3.72
N ASP A 168 36.42 0.61 -4.95
CA ASP A 168 36.82 -0.52 -5.80
C ASP A 168 38.32 -0.49 -6.14
N THR A 169 38.88 0.68 -6.47
CA THR A 169 40.33 0.81 -6.73
C THR A 169 41.18 0.60 -5.46
N GLU A 170 40.68 1.00 -4.29
CA GLU A 170 41.34 0.73 -3.01
C GLU A 170 41.28 -0.76 -2.65
N ASN A 171 40.11 -1.41 -2.80
CA ASN A 171 39.95 -2.85 -2.61
C ASN A 171 40.86 -3.65 -3.55
N ALA A 172 40.95 -3.28 -4.84
CA ALA A 172 41.86 -3.92 -5.78
C ALA A 172 43.34 -3.79 -5.36
N ARG A 173 43.74 -2.62 -4.84
CA ARG A 173 45.09 -2.37 -4.31
C ARG A 173 45.37 -3.18 -3.04
N LEU A 174 44.39 -3.30 -2.14
CA LEU A 174 44.49 -4.12 -0.92
C LEU A 174 44.58 -5.61 -1.27
N GLN A 175 43.77 -6.11 -2.20
CA GLN A 175 43.86 -7.48 -2.69
C GLN A 175 45.22 -7.78 -3.35
N GLN A 176 45.77 -6.86 -4.15
CA GLN A 176 47.13 -6.98 -4.67
C GLN A 176 48.18 -7.03 -3.56
N ARG A 177 48.04 -6.21 -2.50
CA ARG A 177 48.96 -6.22 -1.36
C ARG A 177 48.87 -7.50 -0.54
N ILE A 178 47.68 -8.05 -0.34
CA ILE A 178 47.46 -9.35 0.31
C ILE A 178 48.16 -10.46 -0.51
N ARG A 179 47.90 -10.56 -1.82
CA ARG A 179 48.55 -11.55 -2.70
C ARG A 179 50.08 -11.44 -2.72
N ALA A 180 50.62 -10.23 -2.66
CA ALA A 180 52.07 -10.04 -2.57
C ALA A 180 52.63 -10.54 -1.22
N LEU A 181 51.93 -10.28 -0.10
CA LEU A 181 52.33 -10.79 1.21
C LEU A 181 52.19 -12.31 1.30
N GLU A 182 51.13 -12.88 0.73
CA GLU A 182 50.94 -14.34 0.62
C GLU A 182 52.11 -14.97 -0.15
N GLN A 183 52.50 -14.40 -1.30
CA GLN A 183 53.66 -14.85 -2.08
C GLN A 183 55.00 -14.70 -1.33
N ASP A 184 55.20 -13.59 -0.60
CA ASP A 184 56.37 -13.40 0.28
C ASP A 184 56.43 -14.46 1.39
N PHE A 185 55.29 -14.79 2.02
CA PHE A 185 55.20 -15.84 3.03
C PHE A 185 55.44 -17.24 2.44
N ASP A 186 54.85 -17.53 1.28
CA ASP A 186 55.02 -18.81 0.57
C ASP A 186 56.49 -19.01 0.15
N ALA A 187 57.16 -17.95 -0.31
CA ALA A 187 58.58 -17.96 -0.66
C ALA A 187 59.47 -18.21 0.57
N ARG A 188 59.20 -17.50 1.69
CA ARG A 188 59.89 -17.71 2.97
C ARG A 188 59.67 -19.12 3.52
N LEU A 189 58.46 -19.66 3.40
CA LEU A 189 58.13 -21.00 3.85
C LEU A 189 58.89 -22.04 3.02
N LYS A 190 58.86 -21.94 1.69
CA LYS A 190 59.63 -22.82 0.77
C LYS A 190 61.13 -22.71 0.98
N GLN A 191 61.66 -21.52 1.27
CA GLN A 191 63.07 -21.33 1.63
C GLN A 191 63.41 -22.04 2.95
N SER A 192 62.53 -21.94 3.96
CA SER A 192 62.69 -22.57 5.26
C SER A 192 62.60 -24.10 5.20
N THR A 193 61.60 -24.65 4.50
CA THR A 193 61.49 -26.12 4.31
C THR A 193 62.68 -26.65 3.52
N ALA A 194 63.09 -25.99 2.43
CA ALA A 194 64.25 -26.42 1.67
C ALA A 194 65.59 -26.22 2.43
N ALA A 195 65.65 -25.36 3.45
CA ALA A 195 66.80 -25.30 4.36
C ALA A 195 66.81 -26.49 5.32
N LEU A 196 65.67 -26.78 5.97
CA LEU A 196 65.50 -27.93 6.86
C LEU A 196 65.69 -29.27 6.14
N GLU A 197 65.23 -29.41 4.90
CA GLU A 197 65.47 -30.59 4.05
C GLU A 197 66.96 -30.80 3.78
N ARG A 198 67.72 -29.74 3.48
CA ARG A 198 69.18 -29.80 3.29
C ARG A 198 69.92 -30.11 4.59
N GLU A 199 69.49 -29.55 5.72
CA GLU A 199 70.04 -29.90 7.03
C GLU A 199 69.78 -31.37 7.38
N LEU A 200 68.57 -31.86 7.12
CA LEU A 200 68.20 -33.25 7.38
C LEU A 200 68.96 -34.20 6.44
N SER A 201 69.05 -33.91 5.14
CA SER A 201 69.84 -34.73 4.22
C SER A 201 71.31 -34.75 4.61
N ALA A 202 71.91 -33.60 4.98
CA ALA A 202 73.29 -33.56 5.47
C ALA A 202 73.50 -34.41 6.74
N LYS A 203 72.57 -34.36 7.70
CA LYS A 203 72.60 -35.20 8.92
C LYS A 203 72.42 -36.69 8.60
N TRP A 204 71.65 -37.05 7.57
CA TRP A 204 71.53 -38.44 7.11
C TRP A 204 72.78 -38.90 6.35
N ASP A 205 73.35 -38.08 5.47
CA ASP A 205 74.59 -38.36 4.75
C ASP A 205 75.77 -38.54 5.71
N GLU A 206 75.90 -37.67 6.72
CA GLU A 206 76.88 -37.79 7.79
C GLU A 206 76.69 -39.08 8.59
N ARG A 207 75.44 -39.44 8.93
CA ARG A 207 75.12 -40.71 9.60
C ARG A 207 75.46 -41.92 8.73
N ILE A 208 75.22 -41.87 7.42
CA ILE A 208 75.57 -42.93 6.47
C ILE A 208 77.09 -43.07 6.39
N ARG A 209 77.85 -41.97 6.27
CA ARG A 209 79.32 -42.00 6.30
C ARG A 209 79.85 -42.63 7.59
N ASN A 210 79.35 -42.18 8.75
CA ASN A 210 79.71 -42.75 10.05
C ASN A 210 79.39 -44.26 10.19
N LEU A 211 78.36 -44.77 9.50
CA LEU A 211 78.05 -46.20 9.46
C LEU A 211 78.98 -46.94 8.50
N ASN A 212 79.19 -46.42 7.29
CA ASN A 212 80.09 -47.01 6.29
C ASN A 212 81.55 -47.07 6.79
N GLU A 213 82.00 -46.05 7.54
CA GLU A 213 83.33 -46.03 8.19
C GLU A 213 83.44 -47.11 9.28
N ARG A 214 82.39 -47.31 10.09
CA ARG A 214 82.33 -48.41 11.08
C ARG A 214 82.27 -49.77 10.42
N GLU A 215 81.56 -49.93 9.31
CA GLU A 215 81.56 -51.17 8.52
C GLU A 215 82.93 -51.41 7.87
N ALA A 216 83.62 -50.36 7.43
CA ALA A 216 85.00 -50.46 6.94
C ALA A 216 85.99 -50.86 8.06
N ASP A 217 85.83 -50.38 9.29
CA ASP A 217 86.69 -50.77 10.42
C ASP A 217 86.34 -52.15 11.00
N LEU A 218 85.06 -52.54 10.99
CA LEU A 218 84.62 -53.89 11.33
C LEU A 218 85.09 -54.91 10.28
N THR A 219 85.08 -54.57 8.99
CA THR A 219 85.64 -55.46 7.94
C THR A 219 87.17 -55.51 8.00
N LYS A 220 87.89 -54.41 8.25
CA LYS A 220 89.35 -54.45 8.53
C LYS A 220 89.69 -55.35 9.71
N SER A 221 88.99 -55.21 10.84
CA SER A 221 89.26 -56.01 12.04
C SER A 221 88.84 -57.48 11.89
N LEU A 222 87.77 -57.77 11.15
CA LEU A 222 87.40 -59.14 10.76
C LEU A 222 88.42 -59.76 9.80
N ASN A 223 88.94 -59.02 8.82
CA ASN A 223 90.00 -59.48 7.94
C ASN A 223 91.29 -59.76 8.74
N LEU A 224 91.69 -58.86 9.64
CA LEU A 224 92.86 -59.05 10.51
C LEU A 224 92.69 -60.26 11.45
N ALA A 225 91.48 -60.51 11.97
CA ALA A 225 91.18 -61.71 12.74
C ALA A 225 91.20 -62.99 11.87
N GLN A 226 90.78 -62.91 10.60
CA GLN A 226 90.91 -64.01 9.64
C GLN A 226 92.37 -64.27 9.26
N GLU A 227 93.19 -63.25 9.05
CA GLU A 227 94.64 -63.34 8.84
C GLU A 227 95.33 -63.95 10.07
N GLN A 228 94.96 -63.54 11.29
CA GLN A 228 95.45 -64.16 12.53
C GLN A 228 95.04 -65.63 12.64
N LEU A 229 93.80 -65.99 12.26
CA LEU A 229 93.34 -67.39 12.23
C LEU A 229 94.02 -68.21 11.11
N GLN A 230 94.33 -67.61 9.97
CA GLN A 230 95.12 -68.25 8.91
C GLN A 230 96.58 -68.43 9.35
N HIS A 231 97.17 -67.44 10.00
CA HIS A 231 98.52 -67.51 10.55
C HIS A 231 98.62 -68.51 11.71
N LEU A 232 97.61 -68.60 12.58
CA LEU A 232 97.52 -69.64 13.60
C LEU A 232 97.36 -71.02 12.98
N LYS A 233 96.51 -71.20 11.96
CA LYS A 233 96.42 -72.47 11.22
C LYS A 233 97.73 -72.83 10.54
N SER A 234 98.36 -71.93 9.79
CA SER A 234 99.66 -72.21 9.18
C SER A 234 100.76 -72.42 10.21
N LYS A 235 100.65 -71.82 11.40
CA LYS A 235 101.53 -72.11 12.53
C LYS A 235 101.27 -73.50 13.08
N ASP A 236 100.03 -73.92 13.26
CA ASP A 236 99.66 -75.27 13.74
C ASP A 236 99.99 -76.35 12.68
N ASP A 237 99.82 -76.06 11.39
CA ASP A 237 100.30 -76.88 10.28
C ASP A 237 101.83 -76.96 10.29
N SER A 238 102.54 -75.84 10.55
CA SER A 238 104.00 -75.84 10.70
C SER A 238 104.47 -76.52 11.99
N ALA A 239 103.68 -76.48 13.06
CA ALA A 239 104.00 -77.04 14.37
C ALA A 239 103.67 -78.53 14.42
N THR A 240 102.68 -79.00 13.65
CA THR A 240 102.46 -80.42 13.39
C THR A 240 103.49 -80.96 12.41
N ALA A 241 103.88 -80.20 11.38
CA ALA A 241 105.02 -80.54 10.54
C ALA A 241 106.35 -80.55 11.32
N GLN A 242 106.53 -79.66 12.30
CA GLN A 242 107.64 -79.71 13.25
C GLN A 242 107.50 -80.89 14.21
N LEU A 243 106.34 -81.20 14.80
CA LEU A 243 106.18 -82.42 15.60
C LEU A 243 106.39 -83.71 14.79
N LEU A 244 106.24 -83.66 13.46
CA LEU A 244 106.58 -84.73 12.52
C LEU A 244 108.07 -84.72 12.08
N GLY A 245 108.77 -83.59 12.22
CA GLY A 245 110.17 -83.38 11.78
C GLY A 245 111.20 -83.25 12.92
N SER A 246 110.76 -82.94 14.14
CA SER A 246 111.55 -82.78 15.37
C SER A 246 111.91 -84.14 15.99
N THR A 247 112.23 -85.10 15.13
CA THR A 247 113.00 -86.30 15.46
C THR A 247 114.51 -86.07 15.24
N HIS A 248 114.96 -84.83 15.46
CA HIS A 248 116.38 -84.41 15.58
C HIS A 248 116.48 -83.26 16.60
N PRO A 249 117.43 -83.33 17.57
CA PRO A 249 117.66 -82.29 18.58
C PRO A 249 118.81 -81.32 18.18
N ASP A 250 119.29 -80.58 19.18
CA ASP A 250 120.39 -79.60 19.20
C ASP A 250 120.02 -78.21 18.60
N ASP A 251 120.34 -77.06 19.20
CA ASP A 251 121.16 -76.79 20.41
C ASP A 251 120.70 -75.54 21.21
N LEU A 252 121.36 -75.21 22.34
CA LEU A 252 120.88 -74.30 23.42
C LEU A 252 121.74 -73.02 23.70
N ASP A 253 121.24 -72.19 24.65
CA ASP A 253 121.88 -71.09 25.43
C ASP A 253 122.35 -69.81 24.68
N ASP A 254 122.51 -68.59 25.27
CA ASP A 254 122.49 -68.03 26.65
C ASP A 254 121.69 -66.65 26.62
N ALA A 255 121.65 -65.63 27.51
CA ALA A 255 122.37 -65.20 28.73
C ALA A 255 121.55 -64.20 29.60
N ASP A 256 122.04 -63.88 30.81
CA ASP A 256 121.38 -63.03 31.85
C ASP A 256 121.71 -61.51 31.82
N PRO A 257 120.78 -60.61 32.24
CA PRO A 257 121.04 -59.17 32.40
C PRO A 257 120.75 -58.57 33.81
N THR A 258 121.74 -58.51 34.71
CA THR A 258 121.54 -58.09 36.12
C THR A 258 122.38 -56.89 36.62
N GLN A 259 122.07 -55.64 36.21
CA GLN A 259 122.68 -54.45 36.86
C GLN A 259 121.93 -53.08 36.83
N ARG A 260 120.68 -53.00 36.31
CA ARG A 260 120.05 -51.68 36.01
C ARG A 260 119.13 -51.07 37.10
N ASN A 261 118.64 -51.86 38.06
CA ASN A 261 117.42 -51.49 38.80
C ASN A 261 117.57 -50.39 39.87
N GLY A 262 118.79 -50.08 40.32
CA GLY A 262 119.00 -49.15 41.45
C GLY A 262 118.63 -47.68 41.18
N LYS A 263 118.74 -47.20 39.93
CA LYS A 263 118.44 -45.79 39.58
C LYS A 263 117.00 -45.53 39.16
N ALA A 264 116.23 -46.59 38.82
CA ALA A 264 114.87 -46.45 38.33
C ALA A 264 113.89 -45.99 39.43
N ASN A 265 113.99 -46.58 40.62
CA ASN A 265 113.03 -46.34 41.71
C ASN A 265 113.03 -44.88 42.20
N LEU A 266 114.21 -44.28 42.39
CA LEU A 266 114.31 -42.89 42.86
C LEU A 266 113.82 -41.88 41.81
N ALA A 267 114.00 -42.18 40.51
CA ALA A 267 113.44 -41.37 39.44
C ALA A 267 111.90 -41.46 39.41
N ALA A 268 111.35 -42.67 39.56
CA ALA A 268 109.90 -42.90 39.60
C ALA A 268 109.21 -42.24 40.80
N GLU A 269 109.88 -42.18 41.97
CA GLU A 269 109.36 -41.49 43.16
C GLU A 269 109.28 -39.96 42.95
N VAL A 270 110.32 -39.35 42.36
CA VAL A 270 110.31 -37.92 41.99
C VAL A 270 109.26 -37.62 40.91
N GLU A 271 109.08 -38.51 39.93
CA GLU A 271 108.07 -38.38 38.87
C GLU A 271 106.63 -38.57 39.39
N LEU A 272 106.44 -39.36 40.45
CA LEU A 272 105.17 -39.47 41.16
C LEU A 272 104.85 -38.18 41.91
N LEU A 273 105.82 -37.65 42.67
CA LEU A 273 105.68 -36.40 43.42
C LEU A 273 105.41 -35.20 42.50
N SER A 274 106.05 -35.12 41.32
CA SER A 274 105.73 -34.07 40.35
C SER A 274 104.31 -34.20 39.80
N ARG A 275 103.85 -35.43 39.49
CA ARG A 275 102.47 -35.63 39.03
C ARG A 275 101.41 -35.27 40.07
N ASP A 276 101.63 -35.58 41.34
CA ASP A 276 100.69 -35.18 42.40
C ASP A 276 100.77 -33.67 42.72
N LEU A 277 101.92 -33.02 42.52
CA LEU A 277 102.06 -31.56 42.54
C LEU A 277 101.26 -30.91 41.40
N ASP A 278 101.43 -31.37 40.15
CA ASP A 278 100.68 -30.90 38.98
C ASP A 278 99.17 -31.09 39.18
N ARG A 279 98.78 -32.24 39.74
CA ARG A 279 97.38 -32.57 40.07
C ARG A 279 96.82 -31.71 41.20
N ALA A 280 97.66 -31.28 42.15
CA ALA A 280 97.29 -30.31 43.17
C ALA A 280 97.10 -28.91 42.55
N HIS A 281 98.03 -28.45 41.70
CA HIS A 281 97.90 -27.17 41.00
C HIS A 281 96.66 -27.12 40.10
N ALA A 282 96.39 -28.15 39.29
CA ALA A 282 95.17 -28.23 38.47
C ALA A 282 93.87 -28.22 39.31
N ARG A 283 93.91 -28.78 40.54
CA ARG A 283 92.78 -28.69 41.49
C ARG A 283 92.64 -27.28 42.06
N VAL A 284 93.73 -26.63 42.46
CA VAL A 284 93.73 -25.25 42.96
C VAL A 284 93.20 -24.30 41.88
N GLU A 285 93.75 -24.34 40.67
CA GLU A 285 93.32 -23.51 39.54
C GLU A 285 91.84 -23.73 39.17
N SER A 286 91.34 -24.97 39.28
CA SER A 286 89.91 -25.30 39.10
C SER A 286 89.01 -24.79 40.23
N VAL A 287 89.55 -24.63 41.45
CA VAL A 287 88.85 -24.05 42.61
C VAL A 287 88.93 -22.52 42.58
N GLU A 288 90.02 -21.94 42.08
CA GLU A 288 90.20 -20.50 41.88
C GLU A 288 89.25 -19.98 40.79
N ARG A 289 89.21 -20.61 39.61
CA ARG A 289 88.22 -20.29 38.56
C ARG A 289 86.78 -20.39 39.08
N ARG A 290 86.47 -21.38 39.92
CA ARG A 290 85.14 -21.52 40.53
C ARG A 290 84.86 -20.45 41.58
N ASN A 291 85.85 -20.04 42.39
CA ASN A 291 85.69 -18.91 43.30
C ASN A 291 85.55 -17.57 42.56
N GLU A 292 86.24 -17.38 41.44
CA GLU A 292 86.12 -16.20 40.58
C GLU A 292 84.75 -16.15 39.90
N GLN A 293 84.28 -17.27 39.34
CA GLN A 293 82.94 -17.40 38.78
C GLN A 293 81.86 -17.14 39.84
N LEU A 294 81.98 -17.75 41.03
CA LEU A 294 81.03 -17.52 42.13
C LEU A 294 81.09 -16.08 42.67
N ARG A 295 82.25 -15.41 42.64
CA ARG A 295 82.35 -13.97 42.98
C ARG A 295 81.65 -13.12 41.94
N ALA A 296 81.87 -13.37 40.65
CA ALA A 296 81.18 -12.65 39.56
C ALA A 296 79.67 -12.88 39.59
N GLU A 297 79.22 -14.11 39.89
CA GLU A 297 77.80 -14.44 40.07
C GLU A 297 77.22 -13.71 41.28
N VAL A 298 77.86 -13.82 42.46
CA VAL A 298 77.45 -13.10 43.68
C VAL A 298 77.45 -11.59 43.49
N GLU A 299 78.37 -11.00 42.72
CA GLU A 299 78.38 -9.57 42.42
C GLU A 299 77.27 -9.19 41.42
N SER A 300 76.96 -10.06 40.44
CA SER A 300 75.83 -9.86 39.52
C SER A 300 74.45 -9.96 40.20
N VAL A 301 74.36 -10.76 41.28
CA VAL A 301 73.16 -10.88 42.14
C VAL A 301 73.10 -9.74 43.15
N LYS A 302 74.21 -9.44 43.85
CA LYS A 302 74.29 -8.40 44.88
C LYS A 302 74.17 -6.98 44.34
N SER A 303 74.56 -6.75 43.08
CA SER A 303 74.27 -5.48 42.38
C SER A 303 72.80 -5.33 41.98
N GLY A 304 71.96 -6.37 42.16
CA GLY A 304 70.54 -6.39 41.80
C GLY A 304 70.25 -6.26 40.30
N ARG A 305 71.28 -6.09 39.46
CA ARG A 305 71.14 -5.65 38.07
C ARG A 305 70.35 -6.64 37.23
N GLN A 306 70.61 -7.94 37.36
CA GLN A 306 69.83 -8.95 36.62
C GLN A 306 68.36 -9.00 37.03
N GLU A 307 68.00 -8.58 38.24
CA GLU A 307 66.60 -8.49 38.68
C GLU A 307 65.99 -7.17 38.24
N SER A 308 66.72 -6.05 38.32
CA SER A 308 66.34 -4.74 37.77
C SER A 308 66.05 -4.82 36.26
N ASP A 309 66.92 -5.48 35.48
CA ASP A 309 66.76 -5.63 34.03
C ASP A 309 65.51 -6.48 33.70
N LYS A 310 65.22 -7.53 34.50
CA LYS A 310 64.01 -8.36 34.36
C LYS A 310 62.74 -7.61 34.79
N LEU A 311 62.79 -6.85 35.88
CA LEU A 311 61.69 -6.02 36.36
C LEU A 311 61.35 -4.91 35.36
N SER A 312 62.36 -4.24 34.80
CA SER A 312 62.18 -3.23 33.74
C SER A 312 61.55 -3.83 32.47
N LEU A 313 61.96 -5.04 32.06
CA LEU A 313 61.35 -5.74 30.94
C LEU A 313 59.88 -6.13 31.22
N LEU A 314 59.59 -6.65 32.41
CA LEU A 314 58.22 -7.00 32.84
C LEU A 314 57.32 -5.76 32.99
N GLU A 315 57.86 -4.65 33.46
CA GLU A 315 57.14 -3.38 33.55
C GLU A 315 56.84 -2.83 32.16
N ALA A 316 57.81 -2.85 31.23
CA ALA A 316 57.59 -2.46 29.84
C ALA A 316 56.56 -3.36 29.14
N GLU A 317 56.59 -4.68 29.41
CA GLU A 317 55.60 -5.63 28.90
C GLU A 317 54.20 -5.38 29.51
N SER A 318 54.11 -5.03 30.80
CA SER A 318 52.85 -4.63 31.44
C SER A 318 52.32 -3.35 30.80
N GLN A 319 53.12 -2.29 30.73
CA GLN A 319 52.72 -1.02 30.09
C GLN A 319 52.29 -1.21 28.63
N GLN A 320 52.88 -2.17 27.89
CA GLN A 320 52.42 -2.53 26.54
C GLN A 320 51.07 -3.27 26.57
N LYS A 321 50.87 -4.22 27.48
CA LYS A 321 49.58 -4.91 27.69
C LYS A 321 48.48 -3.94 28.13
N ASP A 322 48.79 -2.97 28.99
CA ASP A 322 47.86 -1.95 29.47
C ASP A 322 47.44 -1.00 28.33
N ARG A 323 48.39 -0.55 27.50
CA ARG A 323 48.10 0.22 26.27
C ARG A 323 47.23 -0.57 25.29
N ASN A 324 47.53 -1.85 25.09
CA ASN A 324 46.74 -2.75 24.25
C ASN A 324 45.32 -2.96 24.82
N LEU A 325 45.18 -3.12 26.14
CA LEU A 325 43.88 -3.24 26.81
C LEU A 325 43.03 -1.98 26.64
N VAL A 326 43.61 -0.79 26.82
CA VAL A 326 42.90 0.48 26.58
C VAL A 326 42.49 0.63 25.10
N GLN A 327 43.34 0.21 24.15
CA GLN A 327 42.97 0.20 22.73
C GLN A 327 41.84 -0.80 22.40
N LEU A 328 41.85 -1.99 23.00
CA LEU A 328 40.77 -2.97 22.87
C LEU A 328 39.47 -2.51 23.55
N GLN A 329 39.56 -1.82 24.69
CA GLN A 329 38.40 -1.23 25.36
C GLN A 329 37.78 -0.13 24.49
N ALA A 330 38.59 0.79 23.97
CA ALA A 330 38.11 1.87 23.10
C ALA A 330 37.48 1.35 21.80
N SER A 331 38.05 0.32 21.16
CA SER A 331 37.46 -0.26 19.94
C SER A 331 36.17 -1.04 20.24
N LEU A 332 36.10 -1.72 21.38
CA LEU A 332 34.91 -2.43 21.86
C LEU A 332 33.79 -1.46 22.30
N GLU A 333 34.12 -0.28 22.83
CA GLU A 333 33.16 0.79 23.10
C GLU A 333 32.68 1.47 21.81
N HIS A 334 33.56 1.73 20.85
CA HIS A 334 33.19 2.21 19.51
C HIS A 334 32.19 1.26 18.82
N GLU A 335 32.48 -0.05 18.77
CA GLU A 335 31.58 -1.01 18.14
C GLU A 335 30.29 -1.23 18.95
N ARG A 336 30.30 -1.04 20.27
CA ARG A 336 29.05 -0.96 21.07
C ARG A 336 28.21 0.26 20.70
N GLN A 337 28.82 1.45 20.61
CA GLN A 337 28.13 2.67 20.19
C GLN A 337 27.52 2.49 18.80
N ARG A 338 28.33 2.03 17.84
CA ARG A 338 27.91 1.71 16.47
C ARG A 338 26.76 0.69 16.42
N ALA A 339 26.79 -0.35 17.24
CA ALA A 339 25.70 -1.32 17.35
C ALA A 339 24.41 -0.69 17.91
N THR A 340 24.50 0.21 18.90
CA THR A 340 23.33 0.93 19.42
C THR A 340 22.77 1.93 18.41
N GLU A 341 23.60 2.64 17.66
CA GLU A 341 23.17 3.52 16.56
C GLU A 341 22.48 2.73 15.45
N LEU A 342 23.06 1.61 15.02
CA LEU A 342 22.47 0.74 13.99
C LEU A 342 21.12 0.17 14.47
N SER A 343 21.00 -0.21 15.75
CA SER A 343 19.71 -0.64 16.32
C SER A 343 18.68 0.49 16.33
N ALA A 344 19.08 1.71 16.71
CA ALA A 344 18.20 2.88 16.70
C ALA A 344 17.74 3.27 15.28
N GLN A 345 18.63 3.19 14.28
CA GLN A 345 18.30 3.39 12.88
C GLN A 345 17.34 2.30 12.37
N LEU A 346 17.57 1.03 12.72
CA LEU A 346 16.68 -0.08 12.37
C LEU A 346 15.29 0.05 13.02
N ASP A 347 15.20 0.45 14.29
CA ASP A 347 13.91 0.64 14.96
C ASP A 347 13.16 1.89 14.49
N SER A 348 13.87 2.97 14.14
CA SER A 348 13.29 4.13 13.44
C SER A 348 12.73 3.73 12.08
N SER A 349 13.49 2.98 11.28
CA SER A 349 13.06 2.45 9.98
C SER A 349 11.84 1.52 10.11
N ARG A 350 11.85 0.58 11.07
CA ARG A 350 10.71 -0.28 11.42
C ARG A 350 9.49 0.54 11.84
N GLN A 351 9.67 1.65 12.56
CA GLN A 351 8.57 2.52 12.98
C GLN A 351 7.98 3.30 11.79
N ALA A 352 8.82 3.80 10.88
CA ALA A 352 8.38 4.44 9.65
C ALA A 352 7.60 3.46 8.74
N GLN A 353 8.12 2.26 8.52
CA GLN A 353 7.43 1.19 7.77
C GLN A 353 6.10 0.80 8.43
N ARG A 354 6.05 0.69 9.77
CA ARG A 354 4.80 0.41 10.49
C ARG A 354 3.75 1.50 10.32
N LYS A 355 4.14 2.78 10.34
CA LYS A 355 3.23 3.90 10.02
C LYS A 355 2.69 3.77 8.59
N GLN A 356 3.57 3.58 7.60
CA GLN A 356 3.16 3.43 6.21
C GLN A 356 2.22 2.23 5.99
N ILE A 357 2.36 1.15 6.77
CA ILE A 357 1.41 0.03 6.77
C ILE A 357 0.06 0.47 7.36
N THR A 358 0.03 1.10 8.54
CA THR A 358 -1.25 1.56 9.14
C THR A 358 -1.97 2.60 8.29
N ASP A 359 -1.23 3.47 7.61
CA ASP A 359 -1.78 4.50 6.71
C ASP A 359 -2.43 3.84 5.48
N LYS A 360 -1.78 2.80 4.92
CA LYS A 360 -2.34 1.99 3.82
C LYS A 360 -3.51 1.11 4.25
N ASP A 361 -3.47 0.53 5.45
CA ASP A 361 -4.60 -0.23 6.00
C ASP A 361 -5.83 0.68 6.16
N ALA A 362 -5.64 1.93 6.61
CA ALA A 362 -6.71 2.94 6.70
C ALA A 362 -7.21 3.39 5.31
N GLU A 363 -6.33 3.54 4.32
CA GLU A 363 -6.72 3.80 2.92
C GLU A 363 -7.53 2.63 2.35
N ILE A 364 -7.09 1.39 2.53
CA ILE A 364 -7.79 0.17 2.12
C ILE A 364 -9.18 0.09 2.77
N GLU A 365 -9.31 0.43 4.05
CA GLU A 365 -10.61 0.42 4.73
C GLU A 365 -11.52 1.57 4.25
N SER A 366 -10.95 2.73 3.89
CA SER A 366 -11.68 3.81 3.20
C SER A 366 -12.17 3.37 1.81
N LEU A 367 -11.37 2.59 1.07
CA LEU A 367 -11.74 2.06 -0.23
C LEU A 367 -12.78 0.93 -0.11
N ARG A 368 -12.69 0.05 0.89
CA ARG A 368 -13.69 -0.98 1.21
C ARG A 368 -15.03 -0.36 1.58
N THR A 369 -15.04 0.64 2.45
CA THR A 369 -16.28 1.35 2.83
C THR A 369 -16.91 2.08 1.64
N LYS A 370 -16.12 2.76 0.79
CA LYS A 370 -16.59 3.35 -0.48
C LYS A 370 -17.10 2.32 -1.49
N LEU A 371 -16.53 1.11 -1.53
CA LEU A 371 -16.99 0.01 -2.37
C LEU A 371 -18.32 -0.57 -1.86
N HIS A 372 -18.46 -0.74 -0.55
CA HIS A 372 -19.69 -1.21 0.08
C HIS A 372 -20.83 -0.18 -0.05
N GLN A 373 -20.53 1.11 0.06
CA GLN A 373 -21.44 2.23 -0.27
C GLN A 373 -21.86 2.29 -1.75
N ARG A 374 -21.40 1.36 -2.59
CA ARG A 374 -21.74 1.24 -4.02
C ARG A 374 -22.16 -0.17 -4.41
N SER A 375 -22.33 -1.10 -3.46
CA SER A 375 -22.74 -2.48 -3.77
C SER A 375 -24.21 -2.58 -4.20
N ASP A 376 -25.02 -1.61 -3.78
CA ASP A 376 -26.40 -1.36 -4.19
C ASP A 376 -26.56 -0.93 -5.66
N TYR A 377 -25.51 -0.41 -6.31
CA TYR A 377 -25.55 0.07 -7.70
C TYR A 377 -26.09 -0.99 -8.69
N ALA A 378 -25.83 -2.27 -8.45
CA ALA A 378 -26.35 -3.35 -9.29
C ALA A 378 -27.88 -3.53 -9.16
N ASP A 379 -28.43 -3.30 -7.97
CA ASP A 379 -29.86 -3.43 -7.67
C ASP A 379 -30.61 -2.14 -8.02
N ILE A 380 -30.05 -0.96 -7.72
CA ILE A 380 -30.55 0.33 -8.25
C ILE A 380 -30.60 0.32 -9.78
N LYS A 381 -29.60 -0.29 -10.45
CA LYS A 381 -29.65 -0.47 -11.90
C LYS A 381 -30.78 -1.42 -12.33
N ARG A 382 -30.99 -2.55 -11.64
CA ARG A 382 -32.11 -3.47 -11.93
C ARG A 382 -33.45 -2.77 -11.75
N GLU A 383 -33.65 -2.07 -10.64
CA GLU A 383 -34.86 -1.29 -10.38
C GLU A 383 -35.08 -0.22 -11.45
N LEU A 384 -34.04 0.53 -11.82
CA LEU A 384 -34.12 1.54 -12.88
C LEU A 384 -34.42 0.93 -14.26
N ASP A 385 -33.83 -0.21 -14.60
CA ASP A 385 -34.08 -0.89 -15.88
C ASP A 385 -35.47 -1.59 -15.88
N ILE A 386 -35.98 -2.03 -14.73
CA ILE A 386 -37.37 -2.48 -14.54
C ILE A 386 -38.34 -1.30 -14.65
N VAL A 387 -38.05 -0.16 -14.04
CA VAL A 387 -38.89 1.06 -14.13
C VAL A 387 -38.94 1.59 -15.56
N LYS A 388 -37.82 1.55 -16.31
CA LYS A 388 -37.84 1.80 -17.76
C LYS A 388 -38.71 0.79 -18.50
N ALA A 389 -38.53 -0.51 -18.25
CA ALA A 389 -39.31 -1.55 -18.92
C ALA A 389 -40.81 -1.37 -18.65
N ILE A 390 -41.22 -1.09 -17.40
CA ILE A 390 -42.63 -0.82 -17.08
C ILE A 390 -43.10 0.48 -17.75
N HIS A 391 -42.38 1.59 -17.62
CA HIS A 391 -42.83 2.90 -18.13
C HIS A 391 -42.84 3.02 -19.66
N PHE A 392 -42.10 2.15 -20.38
CA PHE A 392 -42.06 2.15 -21.84
C PHE A 392 -42.73 0.93 -22.50
N SER A 393 -42.90 -0.22 -21.80
CA SER A 393 -43.62 -1.38 -22.36
C SER A 393 -45.09 -1.45 -21.95
N ALA A 394 -45.49 -0.89 -20.79
CA ALA A 394 -46.90 -0.86 -20.38
C ALA A 394 -47.78 0.09 -21.23
N GLU A 395 -47.19 0.80 -22.19
CA GLU A 395 -47.88 1.59 -23.22
C GLU A 395 -47.78 0.95 -24.62
N ASP A 396 -47.00 -0.13 -24.81
CA ASP A 396 -46.90 -0.85 -26.10
C ASP A 396 -47.94 -1.99 -26.22
N ASP A 397 -48.27 -2.67 -25.12
CA ASP A 397 -49.12 -3.89 -25.13
C ASP A 397 -50.61 -3.67 -25.50
N GLU A 398 -51.13 -2.43 -25.60
CA GLU A 398 -52.54 -2.16 -25.98
C GLU A 398 -52.80 -2.00 -27.50
N ASP A 399 -51.78 -1.75 -28.33
CA ASP A 399 -51.96 -1.37 -29.76
C ASP A 399 -51.41 -2.38 -30.79
N THR A 400 -50.81 -3.52 -30.39
CA THR A 400 -50.17 -4.47 -31.35
C THR A 400 -50.98 -5.75 -31.62
N PRO A 401 -51.80 -5.81 -32.69
CA PRO A 401 -52.46 -7.05 -33.11
C PRO A 401 -51.49 -8.02 -33.82
N ASN A 402 -51.45 -9.26 -33.33
CA ASN A 402 -50.80 -10.47 -33.88
C ASN A 402 -49.73 -10.29 -34.99
N THR A 403 -48.45 -10.43 -34.60
CA THR A 403 -47.42 -11.00 -35.49
C THR A 403 -46.70 -12.15 -34.81
N ASP A 404 -47.34 -13.33 -34.83
CA ASP A 404 -46.72 -14.60 -34.47
C ASP A 404 -45.66 -14.98 -35.51
N ASP A 405 -44.39 -14.60 -35.29
CA ASP A 405 -43.27 -15.55 -35.45
C ASP A 405 -41.94 -15.07 -34.84
N LYS A 406 -41.07 -16.04 -34.47
CA LYS A 406 -39.69 -15.90 -33.95
C LYS A 406 -39.50 -15.46 -32.49
N ARG A 407 -39.78 -16.37 -31.54
CA ARG A 407 -39.26 -16.29 -30.16
C ARG A 407 -38.57 -17.59 -29.67
N ALA A 408 -37.57 -18.07 -30.42
CA ALA A 408 -36.89 -19.35 -30.13
C ALA A 408 -35.39 -19.38 -30.52
N ALA A 409 -34.53 -18.55 -29.90
CA ALA A 409 -33.07 -18.75 -29.89
C ALA A 409 -32.38 -17.92 -28.77
N SER A 410 -31.31 -18.46 -28.17
CA SER A 410 -30.19 -17.77 -27.46
C SER A 410 -30.55 -16.54 -26.58
N ALA A 411 -30.48 -16.56 -25.24
CA ALA A 411 -29.71 -17.43 -24.34
C ALA A 411 -28.18 -17.41 -24.54
N SER A 412 -27.60 -16.22 -24.81
CA SER A 412 -26.16 -15.96 -24.66
C SER A 412 -25.91 -14.51 -24.25
N GLY A 413 -24.83 -14.26 -23.49
CA GLY A 413 -24.58 -12.99 -22.82
C GLY A 413 -23.76 -12.00 -23.66
N THR A 414 -24.44 -11.11 -24.38
CA THR A 414 -23.86 -9.86 -24.89
C THR A 414 -24.73 -8.68 -24.47
N ALA A 415 -24.08 -7.58 -24.06
CA ALA A 415 -24.78 -6.35 -23.69
C ALA A 415 -25.24 -5.60 -24.95
N ALA A 416 -26.29 -6.10 -25.59
CA ALA A 416 -27.09 -5.30 -26.49
C ALA A 416 -27.60 -4.09 -25.70
N SER A 417 -27.23 -2.88 -26.14
CA SER A 417 -27.66 -1.64 -25.50
C SER A 417 -29.18 -1.58 -25.52
N SER A 418 -29.80 -1.53 -24.34
CA SER A 418 -31.17 -1.03 -24.23
C SER A 418 -31.24 0.32 -24.95
N PRO A 419 -32.27 0.57 -25.78
CA PRO A 419 -32.34 1.78 -26.59
C PRO A 419 -32.18 3.01 -25.70
N SER A 420 -31.46 4.02 -26.20
CA SER A 420 -31.13 5.19 -25.39
C SER A 420 -32.40 5.83 -24.83
N LEU A 421 -32.29 6.45 -23.65
CA LEU A 421 -33.43 7.14 -23.03
C LEU A 421 -34.04 8.16 -24.02
N GLU A 422 -33.20 8.82 -24.81
CA GLU A 422 -33.59 9.70 -25.92
C GLU A 422 -34.40 8.97 -26.99
N ALA A 423 -33.99 7.78 -27.46
CA ALA A 423 -34.74 7.03 -28.47
C ALA A 423 -36.13 6.58 -27.97
N LEU A 424 -36.22 6.14 -26.70
CA LEU A 424 -37.49 5.79 -26.06
C LEU A 424 -38.39 7.01 -25.86
N LEU A 425 -37.84 8.13 -25.39
CA LEU A 425 -38.57 9.40 -25.22
C LEU A 425 -39.01 9.99 -26.57
N LEU A 426 -38.21 9.89 -27.63
CA LEU A 426 -38.54 10.38 -28.97
C LEU A 426 -39.67 9.54 -29.57
N ASN A 427 -39.64 8.21 -29.40
CA ASN A 427 -40.73 7.33 -29.84
C ASN A 427 -42.04 7.63 -29.07
N LYS A 428 -41.96 7.82 -27.74
CA LYS A 428 -43.11 8.22 -26.91
C LYS A 428 -43.65 9.60 -27.30
N ASN A 429 -42.77 10.58 -27.53
CA ASN A 429 -43.16 11.92 -27.97
C ASN A 429 -43.87 11.85 -29.33
N LYS A 430 -43.31 11.12 -30.30
CA LYS A 430 -43.93 10.93 -31.62
C LYS A 430 -45.31 10.25 -31.51
N ARG A 431 -45.46 9.20 -30.69
CA ARG A 431 -46.76 8.53 -30.50
C ARG A 431 -47.77 9.42 -29.77
N LEU A 432 -47.32 10.29 -28.87
CA LEU A 432 -48.16 11.35 -28.29
C LEU A 432 -48.55 12.40 -29.34
N GLU A 433 -47.65 12.80 -30.25
CA GLU A 433 -47.97 13.68 -31.39
C GLU A 433 -49.00 13.04 -32.33
N ASP A 434 -48.85 11.75 -32.65
CA ASP A 434 -49.79 10.96 -33.45
C ASP A 434 -51.17 10.84 -32.75
N GLN A 435 -51.21 10.56 -31.44
CA GLN A 435 -52.45 10.57 -30.64
C GLN A 435 -53.10 11.96 -30.57
N LEU A 436 -52.30 13.03 -30.47
CA LEU A 436 -52.82 14.40 -30.50
C LEU A 436 -53.36 14.75 -31.89
N ALA A 437 -52.79 14.19 -32.96
CA ALA A 437 -53.30 14.32 -34.32
C ALA A 437 -54.62 13.57 -34.51
N THR A 438 -54.75 12.31 -34.07
CA THR A 438 -56.01 11.56 -34.18
C THR A 438 -57.12 12.17 -33.31
N LEU A 439 -56.82 12.63 -32.09
CA LEU A 439 -57.77 13.35 -31.25
C LEU A 439 -58.19 14.70 -31.86
N ARG A 440 -57.29 15.41 -32.56
CA ARG A 440 -57.65 16.62 -33.33
C ARG A 440 -58.60 16.28 -34.48
N VAL A 441 -58.31 15.24 -35.27
CA VAL A 441 -59.17 14.80 -36.39
C VAL A 441 -60.56 14.41 -35.87
N ALA A 442 -60.62 13.53 -34.86
CA ALA A 442 -61.88 13.10 -34.26
C ALA A 442 -62.69 14.28 -33.69
N ASN A 443 -62.03 15.27 -33.08
CA ASN A 443 -62.71 16.48 -32.58
C ASN A 443 -63.20 17.38 -33.72
N THR A 444 -62.48 17.50 -34.84
CA THR A 444 -62.98 18.20 -36.04
C THR A 444 -64.13 17.48 -36.72
N GLU A 445 -64.12 16.15 -36.78
CA GLU A 445 -65.24 15.34 -37.30
C GLU A 445 -66.47 15.45 -36.40
N LEU A 446 -66.29 15.37 -35.07
CA LEU A 446 -67.37 15.54 -34.10
C LEU A 446 -67.96 16.95 -34.17
N SER A 447 -67.12 17.98 -34.28
CA SER A 447 -67.55 19.37 -34.47
C SER A 447 -68.34 19.55 -35.77
N ALA A 448 -67.85 19.01 -36.89
CA ALA A 448 -68.57 19.05 -38.17
C ALA A 448 -69.90 18.28 -38.12
N SER A 449 -69.98 17.19 -37.35
CA SER A 449 -71.24 16.47 -37.12
C SER A 449 -72.24 17.28 -36.29
N LEU A 450 -71.75 18.07 -35.32
CA LEU A 450 -72.54 18.96 -34.48
C LEU A 450 -73.04 20.17 -35.27
N ASP A 451 -72.17 20.81 -36.07
CA ASP A 451 -72.55 21.90 -36.97
C ASP A 451 -73.61 21.43 -37.98
N LYS A 452 -73.45 20.22 -38.54
CA LYS A 452 -74.46 19.62 -39.41
C LYS A 452 -75.78 19.41 -38.66
N ALA A 453 -75.76 18.75 -37.51
CA ALA A 453 -76.96 18.49 -36.72
C ALA A 453 -77.66 19.78 -36.27
N ALA A 454 -76.90 20.85 -35.99
CA ALA A 454 -77.44 22.18 -35.72
C ALA A 454 -78.08 22.82 -36.97
N SER A 455 -77.50 22.62 -38.15
CA SER A 455 -78.11 23.07 -39.42
C SER A 455 -79.38 22.29 -39.79
N ASP A 456 -79.42 20.99 -39.53
CA ASP A 456 -80.60 20.13 -39.70
C ASP A 456 -81.71 20.52 -38.70
N LEU A 457 -81.35 20.89 -37.45
CA LEU A 457 -82.30 21.48 -36.48
C LEU A 457 -82.80 22.86 -36.92
N ALA A 458 -81.95 23.69 -37.53
CA ALA A 458 -82.34 24.99 -38.03
C ALA A 458 -83.32 24.91 -39.22
N SER A 459 -83.13 23.93 -40.13
CA SER A 459 -84.10 23.68 -41.21
C SER A 459 -85.41 23.10 -40.68
N LEU A 460 -85.36 22.09 -39.80
CA LEU A 460 -86.56 21.50 -39.18
C LEU A 460 -87.37 22.53 -38.38
N THR A 461 -86.71 23.43 -37.65
CA THR A 461 -87.42 24.50 -36.91
C THR A 461 -87.99 25.59 -37.84
N ALA A 462 -87.32 25.88 -38.97
CA ALA A 462 -87.87 26.77 -40.01
C ALA A 462 -89.09 26.15 -40.72
N GLU A 463 -89.02 24.87 -41.09
CA GLU A 463 -90.15 24.11 -41.67
C GLU A 463 -91.32 24.02 -40.69
N LEU A 464 -91.05 23.77 -39.40
CA LEU A 464 -92.07 23.75 -38.36
C LEU A 464 -92.69 25.14 -38.11
N ALA A 465 -91.92 26.23 -38.24
CA ALA A 465 -92.44 27.59 -38.20
C ALA A 465 -93.29 27.93 -39.44
N GLN A 466 -92.86 27.49 -40.64
CA GLN A 466 -93.63 27.63 -41.88
C GLN A 466 -94.94 26.83 -41.82
N SER A 467 -94.89 25.59 -41.33
CA SER A 467 -96.04 24.72 -41.11
C SER A 467 -97.01 25.32 -40.09
N LYS A 468 -96.53 25.85 -38.95
CA LYS A 468 -97.37 26.59 -38.00
C LYS A 468 -98.01 27.84 -38.63
N THR A 469 -97.26 28.60 -39.43
CA THR A 469 -97.78 29.78 -40.14
C THR A 469 -98.84 29.41 -41.17
N LEU A 470 -98.67 28.29 -41.87
CA LEU A 470 -99.61 27.79 -42.88
C LEU A 470 -100.87 27.21 -42.22
N ASN A 471 -100.73 26.48 -41.10
CA ASN A 471 -101.86 26.04 -40.29
C ASN A 471 -102.63 27.24 -39.70
N GLN A 472 -101.97 28.28 -39.19
CA GLN A 472 -102.63 29.51 -38.73
C GLN A 472 -103.40 30.23 -39.85
N ARG A 473 -102.92 30.17 -41.10
CA ARG A 473 -103.68 30.66 -42.26
C ARG A 473 -104.88 29.77 -42.55
N LEU A 474 -104.72 28.44 -42.60
CA LEU A 474 -105.82 27.51 -42.78
C LEU A 474 -106.87 27.61 -41.67
N GLU A 475 -106.47 27.87 -40.41
CA GLU A 475 -107.37 28.14 -39.28
C GLU A 475 -108.11 29.47 -39.47
N ALA A 476 -107.43 30.54 -39.90
CA ALA A 476 -108.05 31.82 -40.20
C ALA A 476 -109.03 31.73 -41.39
N ASP A 477 -108.68 30.96 -42.42
CA ASP A 477 -109.50 30.71 -43.60
C ASP A 477 -110.68 29.77 -43.29
N LEU A 478 -110.51 28.77 -42.41
CA LEU A 478 -111.61 27.95 -41.89
C LEU A 478 -112.52 28.75 -40.94
N VAL A 479 -112.01 29.80 -40.27
CA VAL A 479 -112.83 30.74 -39.48
C VAL A 479 -113.54 31.76 -40.37
N SER A 480 -112.97 32.17 -41.51
CA SER A 480 -113.64 33.06 -42.48
C SER A 480 -114.72 32.29 -43.25
N VAL A 481 -114.40 31.14 -43.85
CA VAL A 481 -115.37 30.20 -44.44
C VAL A 481 -116.37 29.72 -43.40
N GLY A 482 -115.96 29.52 -42.15
CA GLY A 482 -116.83 29.19 -41.02
C GLY A 482 -117.75 30.34 -40.56
N ARG A 483 -117.45 31.59 -40.92
CA ARG A 483 -118.36 32.75 -40.75
C ARG A 483 -119.31 32.88 -41.93
N GLU A 484 -118.84 32.69 -43.16
CA GLU A 484 -119.67 32.72 -44.37
C GLU A 484 -120.67 31.54 -44.39
N SER A 485 -120.20 30.33 -44.08
CA SER A 485 -121.03 29.13 -43.87
C SER A 485 -121.91 29.20 -42.62
N ARG A 486 -121.73 30.17 -41.71
CA ARG A 486 -122.73 30.44 -40.65
C ARG A 486 -123.90 31.31 -41.12
N SER A 487 -123.87 31.82 -42.36
CA SER A 487 -125.01 32.49 -42.99
C SER A 487 -125.95 31.54 -43.76
N GLY A 488 -125.65 30.24 -43.84
CA GLY A 488 -126.47 29.28 -44.57
C GLY A 488 -126.36 27.85 -44.02
N ALA A 489 -127.46 27.09 -44.13
CA ALA A 489 -127.64 25.74 -43.60
C ALA A 489 -127.72 25.61 -42.05
N LYS A 490 -128.90 25.19 -41.58
CA LYS A 490 -129.09 24.54 -40.28
C LYS A 490 -128.87 23.02 -40.45
N ASN A 491 -128.61 22.32 -39.34
CA ASN A 491 -128.73 20.86 -39.16
C ASN A 491 -127.75 19.95 -39.94
N THR A 492 -126.56 19.71 -39.35
CA THR A 492 -125.96 18.37 -39.15
C THR A 492 -125.00 18.50 -37.97
N ALA A 493 -125.32 17.91 -36.81
CA ALA A 493 -125.11 16.50 -36.43
C ALA A 493 -123.72 16.31 -35.80
N ALA A 494 -123.69 15.72 -34.60
CA ALA A 494 -122.45 15.55 -33.83
C ALA A 494 -121.66 14.32 -34.30
N MET A 495 -120.33 14.45 -34.33
CA MET A 495 -119.39 13.33 -34.28
C MET A 495 -118.36 13.60 -33.18
N SER A 496 -117.80 12.52 -32.62
CA SER A 496 -117.20 12.56 -31.29
C SER A 496 -115.74 13.03 -31.28
N ALA A 497 -115.34 13.70 -30.19
CA ALA A 497 -113.93 13.97 -29.88
C ALA A 497 -113.17 12.70 -29.43
N GLU A 498 -113.87 11.59 -29.22
CA GLU A 498 -113.37 10.30 -28.73
C GLU A 498 -112.33 9.65 -29.67
N ASP A 499 -112.54 9.71 -30.99
CA ASP A 499 -111.69 9.00 -31.96
C ASP A 499 -110.34 9.68 -32.20
N ALA A 500 -110.23 10.98 -31.95
CA ALA A 500 -108.98 11.74 -32.11
C ALA A 500 -107.94 11.42 -31.02
N LEU A 501 -108.39 11.03 -29.82
CA LEU A 501 -107.50 10.71 -28.69
C LEU A 501 -106.89 9.30 -28.83
N ARG A 502 -107.64 8.35 -29.38
CA ARG A 502 -107.23 6.94 -29.53
C ARG A 502 -106.08 6.72 -30.50
N GLN A 503 -105.79 7.69 -31.38
CA GLN A 503 -104.65 7.64 -32.29
C GLN A 503 -103.35 8.14 -31.65
N ILE A 504 -103.43 8.88 -30.53
CA ILE A 504 -102.27 9.36 -29.77
C ILE A 504 -101.82 8.28 -28.78
N GLU A 505 -102.77 7.66 -28.06
CA GLU A 505 -102.52 6.58 -27.09
C GLU A 505 -101.80 5.36 -27.71
N SER A 506 -101.95 5.13 -29.03
CA SER A 506 -101.29 4.02 -29.74
C SER A 506 -99.79 4.20 -30.01
N LEU A 507 -99.19 5.36 -29.70
CA LEU A 507 -97.77 5.66 -30.00
C LEU A 507 -96.89 5.91 -28.76
N GLU A 508 -97.45 5.89 -27.56
CA GLU A 508 -96.73 6.19 -26.30
C GLU A 508 -96.34 4.91 -25.51
N ALA A 509 -96.58 3.72 -26.08
CA ALA A 509 -96.70 2.47 -25.31
C ALA A 509 -95.58 1.41 -25.49
N GLU A 510 -94.49 1.66 -26.23
CA GLU A 510 -93.42 0.64 -26.42
C GLU A 510 -91.97 1.13 -26.19
N VAL A 511 -91.74 2.35 -25.67
CA VAL A 511 -90.38 2.84 -25.35
C VAL A 511 -90.29 3.50 -23.96
N SER A 512 -90.56 2.71 -22.89
CA SER A 512 -89.89 2.81 -21.57
C SER A 512 -90.54 1.89 -20.52
N GLN A 513 -89.80 0.90 -20.02
CA GLN A 513 -90.02 0.33 -18.68
C GLN A 513 -88.68 0.10 -17.97
N THR A 514 -88.64 0.40 -16.67
CA THR A 514 -87.42 0.46 -15.88
C THR A 514 -87.54 -0.30 -14.54
N HIS A 515 -86.48 -1.03 -14.21
CA HIS A 515 -85.97 -1.29 -12.86
C HIS A 515 -86.80 -2.05 -11.76
N THR A 516 -86.12 -3.07 -11.21
CA THR A 516 -85.87 -3.35 -9.76
C THR A 516 -86.71 -4.33 -8.88
N THR A 517 -85.93 -5.24 -8.25
CA THR A 517 -85.98 -5.77 -6.85
C THR A 517 -86.94 -6.89 -6.36
N LYS A 518 -86.33 -8.08 -6.06
CA LYS A 518 -86.32 -8.92 -4.80
C LYS A 518 -87.58 -9.03 -3.91
N PRO A 519 -87.91 -10.24 -3.35
CA PRO A 519 -87.17 -10.80 -2.18
C PRO A 519 -87.15 -12.35 -1.94
N ARG A 520 -86.46 -12.76 -0.84
CA ARG A 520 -86.48 -13.99 0.06
C ARG A 520 -87.45 -15.19 -0.22
N ALA A 521 -87.21 -16.45 0.23
CA ALA A 521 -86.08 -17.12 0.93
C ALA A 521 -86.26 -18.68 1.11
N SER A 522 -85.14 -19.42 1.29
CA SER A 522 -84.99 -20.73 2.02
C SER A 522 -85.67 -22.01 1.45
N THR A 523 -85.27 -23.28 1.68
CA THR A 523 -84.30 -23.98 2.59
C THR A 523 -83.59 -25.19 1.90
N SER A 524 -82.52 -25.73 2.53
CA SER A 524 -81.99 -27.14 2.49
C SER A 524 -81.69 -27.90 1.16
N ALA A 525 -80.67 -28.79 1.04
CA ALA A 525 -79.51 -29.10 1.91
C ALA A 525 -78.40 -29.97 1.21
N ARG A 526 -77.13 -29.70 1.58
CA ARG A 526 -75.99 -30.64 1.84
C ARG A 526 -75.33 -31.52 0.73
N ALA A 527 -74.02 -31.27 0.54
CA ALA A 527 -72.92 -32.16 0.05
C ALA A 527 -72.91 -32.57 -1.45
N VAL A 528 -71.76 -32.71 -2.14
CA VAL A 528 -70.33 -32.45 -1.83
C VAL A 528 -69.55 -32.05 -3.13
N PRO A 529 -68.53 -31.16 -3.07
CA PRO A 529 -67.70 -30.69 -4.23
C PRO A 529 -66.54 -31.65 -4.58
N ALA A 530 -65.73 -31.52 -5.65
CA ALA A 530 -65.67 -30.79 -6.95
C ALA A 530 -64.48 -31.42 -7.77
N SER A 531 -64.10 -31.15 -9.03
CA SER A 531 -64.25 -30.03 -10.01
C SER A 531 -63.41 -28.76 -9.75
N ALA A 532 -63.12 -27.87 -10.71
CA ALA A 532 -62.52 -27.94 -12.06
C ALA A 532 -62.59 -26.52 -12.71
N GLU A 533 -61.49 -26.06 -13.33
CA GLU A 533 -61.36 -24.92 -14.28
C GLU A 533 -61.81 -23.46 -13.92
N ALA A 534 -61.22 -22.52 -14.68
CA ALA A 534 -61.69 -21.19 -15.10
C ALA A 534 -61.91 -20.01 -14.10
N ALA A 535 -61.00 -19.03 -14.24
CA ALA A 535 -61.25 -17.59 -14.49
C ALA A 535 -61.85 -16.63 -13.41
N THR A 536 -61.01 -15.65 -13.07
CA THR A 536 -61.29 -14.22 -12.74
C THR A 536 -61.95 -13.78 -11.41
N THR A 537 -61.19 -12.90 -10.72
CA THR A 537 -61.63 -11.79 -9.85
C THR A 537 -62.49 -12.07 -8.60
N THR A 538 -61.83 -12.31 -7.45
CA THR A 538 -61.83 -11.34 -6.32
C THR A 538 -60.75 -11.66 -5.26
N THR A 539 -60.19 -10.60 -4.66
CA THR A 539 -59.46 -10.59 -3.36
C THR A 539 -58.51 -11.75 -2.99
N SER A 540 -57.26 -11.65 -3.44
CA SER A 540 -56.05 -11.79 -2.59
C SER A 540 -56.02 -12.85 -1.46
N SER A 541 -55.66 -14.10 -1.77
CA SER A 541 -55.04 -15.03 -0.79
C SER A 541 -54.32 -16.23 -1.44
N GLY A 542 -53.50 -15.99 -2.47
CA GLY A 542 -52.87 -17.06 -3.29
C GLY A 542 -51.35 -17.20 -3.20
N GLY A 543 -50.63 -16.20 -2.68
CA GLY A 543 -49.16 -16.16 -2.74
C GLY A 543 -48.46 -17.12 -1.78
N ASP A 544 -49.02 -17.31 -0.59
CA ASP A 544 -48.30 -17.83 0.57
C ASP A 544 -47.87 -19.30 0.41
N SER A 545 -48.68 -20.14 -0.24
CA SER A 545 -48.31 -21.53 -0.52
C SER A 545 -47.11 -21.63 -1.47
N SER A 546 -47.13 -20.84 -2.55
CA SER A 546 -46.03 -20.74 -3.51
C SER A 546 -44.75 -20.21 -2.83
N ILE A 547 -44.85 -19.07 -2.14
CA ILE A 547 -43.68 -18.44 -1.52
C ILE A 547 -43.08 -19.33 -0.41
N LEU A 548 -43.90 -20.06 0.35
CA LEU A 548 -43.41 -21.02 1.35
C LEU A 548 -42.68 -22.20 0.70
N THR A 549 -43.16 -22.76 -0.42
CA THR A 549 -42.42 -23.84 -1.12
C THR A 549 -41.11 -23.35 -1.75
N ILE A 550 -41.06 -22.10 -2.22
CA ILE A 550 -39.83 -21.48 -2.69
C ILE A 550 -38.87 -21.28 -1.51
N ILE A 551 -39.34 -20.72 -0.40
CA ILE A 551 -38.53 -20.46 0.82
C ILE A 551 -38.03 -21.76 1.45
N THR A 552 -38.83 -22.85 1.51
CA THR A 552 -38.31 -24.15 1.97
C THR A 552 -37.24 -24.68 1.03
N SER A 553 -37.44 -24.62 -0.29
CA SER A 553 -36.42 -25.05 -1.25
C SER A 553 -35.12 -24.24 -1.14
N GLN A 554 -35.20 -22.93 -0.89
CA GLN A 554 -34.04 -22.07 -0.66
C GLN A 554 -33.37 -22.40 0.68
N ARG A 555 -34.13 -22.48 1.78
CA ARG A 555 -33.64 -22.87 3.11
C ARG A 555 -32.94 -24.23 3.08
N ASP A 556 -33.48 -25.18 2.34
CA ASP A 556 -32.95 -26.55 2.31
C ASP A 556 -31.72 -26.64 1.39
N ARG A 557 -31.63 -25.81 0.33
CA ARG A 557 -30.37 -25.56 -0.40
C ARG A 557 -29.30 -24.88 0.46
N PHE A 558 -29.68 -23.87 1.27
CA PHE A 558 -28.77 -23.24 2.22
C PHE A 558 -28.31 -24.24 3.30
N ARG A 559 -29.18 -25.15 3.77
CA ARG A 559 -28.79 -26.21 4.71
C ARG A 559 -27.82 -27.21 4.06
N SER A 560 -28.04 -27.61 2.81
CA SER A 560 -27.09 -28.43 2.04
C SER A 560 -25.73 -27.74 1.97
N ARG A 561 -25.69 -26.49 1.48
CA ARG A 561 -24.45 -25.73 1.35
C ARG A 561 -23.75 -25.46 2.69
N ASN A 562 -24.48 -25.30 3.79
CA ASN A 562 -23.88 -25.18 5.12
C ASN A 562 -23.29 -26.51 5.61
N ALA A 563 -23.95 -27.64 5.33
CA ALA A 563 -23.41 -28.97 5.63
C ALA A 563 -22.16 -29.27 4.78
N GLU A 564 -22.18 -28.93 3.49
CA GLU A 564 -21.02 -29.01 2.58
C GLU A 564 -19.84 -28.17 3.10
N LEU A 565 -20.09 -26.93 3.54
CA LEU A 565 -19.07 -26.06 4.13
C LEU A 565 -18.60 -26.52 5.51
N GLU A 566 -19.46 -27.14 6.32
CA GLU A 566 -19.06 -27.78 7.58
C GLU A 566 -18.22 -29.03 7.35
N GLU A 567 -18.47 -29.80 6.29
CA GLU A 567 -17.68 -30.96 5.89
C GLU A 567 -16.34 -30.53 5.30
N GLU A 568 -16.29 -29.49 4.45
CA GLU A 568 -15.05 -28.90 3.97
C GLU A 568 -14.22 -28.33 5.14
N LEU A 569 -14.85 -27.64 6.10
CA LEU A 569 -14.17 -27.14 7.31
C LEU A 569 -13.59 -28.27 8.17
N ARG A 570 -14.30 -29.41 8.29
CA ARG A 570 -13.79 -30.61 8.98
C ARG A 570 -12.61 -31.22 8.22
N SER A 571 -12.71 -31.39 6.90
CA SER A 571 -11.61 -31.87 6.06
C SER A 571 -10.37 -30.96 6.13
N GLN A 572 -10.56 -29.63 6.13
CA GLN A 572 -9.48 -28.67 6.35
C GLN A 572 -8.90 -28.76 7.77
N PHE A 573 -9.71 -29.01 8.79
CA PHE A 573 -9.21 -29.24 10.16
C PHE A 573 -8.42 -30.55 10.29
N ASP A 574 -8.91 -31.63 9.68
CA ASP A 574 -8.31 -32.95 9.73
C ASP A 574 -6.97 -32.96 8.96
N THR A 575 -6.91 -32.38 7.76
CA THR A 575 -5.64 -32.19 7.02
C THR A 575 -4.66 -31.26 7.75
N ILE A 576 -5.14 -30.20 8.43
CA ILE A 576 -4.30 -29.40 9.33
C ILE A 576 -3.81 -30.23 10.53
N SER A 577 -4.60 -31.20 11.02
CA SER A 577 -4.20 -32.08 12.11
C SER A 577 -3.14 -33.11 11.65
N GLU A 578 -3.30 -33.65 10.44
CA GLU A 578 -2.39 -34.59 9.80
C GLU A 578 -1.04 -33.90 9.48
N LEU A 579 -1.06 -32.74 8.83
CA LEU A 579 0.15 -31.94 8.59
C LEU A 579 0.84 -31.52 9.90
N ARG A 580 0.10 -31.30 11.00
CA ARG A 580 0.70 -31.06 12.33
C ARG A 580 1.30 -32.33 12.94
N ALA A 581 0.74 -33.50 12.67
CA ALA A 581 1.29 -34.79 13.07
C ALA A 581 2.56 -35.12 12.27
N GLU A 582 2.54 -34.90 10.95
CA GLU A 582 3.70 -35.04 10.05
C GLU A 582 4.82 -34.06 10.42
N ILE A 583 4.51 -32.77 10.63
CA ILE A 583 5.48 -31.78 11.12
C ILE A 583 6.05 -32.17 12.49
N LYS A 584 5.34 -32.97 13.30
CA LYS A 584 5.82 -33.49 14.58
C LYS A 584 6.71 -34.74 14.40
N THR A 585 6.35 -35.69 13.53
CA THR A 585 7.21 -36.85 13.22
C THR A 585 8.47 -36.41 12.49
N LEU A 586 8.38 -35.57 11.47
CA LEU A 586 9.55 -34.96 10.83
C LEU A 586 10.42 -34.19 11.84
N GLN A 587 9.86 -33.60 12.90
CA GLN A 587 10.66 -32.99 13.96
C GLN A 587 11.30 -33.98 14.94
N SER A 588 10.68 -35.12 15.24
CA SER A 588 11.36 -36.20 15.99
C SER A 588 12.44 -36.85 15.16
N ASP A 589 12.19 -37.06 13.87
CA ASP A 589 13.05 -37.84 12.99
C ASP A 589 14.27 -37.03 12.56
N ASN A 590 14.13 -35.72 12.31
CA ASN A 590 15.28 -34.82 12.16
C ASN A 590 16.11 -34.71 13.46
N LEU A 591 15.48 -34.77 14.63
CA LEU A 591 16.19 -34.74 15.92
C LEU A 591 16.94 -36.07 16.15
N ALA A 592 16.32 -37.22 15.87
CA ALA A 592 16.94 -38.54 15.93
C ALA A 592 18.06 -38.71 14.86
N LEU A 593 17.91 -38.09 13.69
CA LEU A 593 18.96 -38.05 12.67
C LEU A 593 20.14 -37.18 13.12
N TYR A 594 19.87 -36.04 13.77
CA TYR A 594 20.89 -35.18 14.38
C TYR A 594 21.60 -35.89 15.56
N GLU A 595 20.87 -36.62 16.40
CA GLU A 595 21.42 -37.50 17.43
C GLU A 595 22.34 -38.56 16.83
N LYS A 596 21.88 -39.26 15.79
CA LYS A 596 22.67 -40.29 15.08
C LYS A 596 23.91 -39.70 14.41
N MET A 597 23.80 -38.52 13.81
CA MET A 597 24.93 -37.79 13.23
C MET A 597 25.95 -37.39 14.30
N ARG A 598 25.50 -36.82 15.43
CA ARG A 598 26.35 -36.41 16.56
C ARG A 598 27.00 -37.61 17.25
N TYR A 599 26.28 -38.73 17.36
CA TYR A 599 26.80 -39.99 17.87
C TYR A 599 27.90 -40.53 16.95
N LEU A 600 27.64 -40.63 15.64
CA LEU A 600 28.64 -41.06 14.64
C LEU A 600 29.86 -40.13 14.61
N GLN A 601 29.66 -38.82 14.69
CA GLN A 601 30.74 -37.83 14.78
C GLN A 601 31.55 -37.96 16.08
N SER A 602 30.91 -38.30 17.21
CA SER A 602 31.62 -38.60 18.46
C SER A 602 32.39 -39.93 18.38
N PHE A 603 31.93 -40.88 17.57
CA PHE A 603 32.59 -42.17 17.37
C PHE A 603 33.81 -42.04 16.43
N SER A 604 33.66 -41.34 15.30
CA SER A 604 34.77 -41.05 14.39
C SER A 604 35.83 -40.16 15.04
N GLY A 605 35.42 -39.14 15.78
CA GLY A 605 36.31 -38.30 16.59
C GLY A 605 37.03 -39.06 17.71
N ARG A 606 36.50 -40.20 18.17
CA ARG A 606 37.15 -41.07 19.17
C ARG A 606 38.06 -42.12 18.55
N GLN A 607 37.84 -42.50 17.29
CA GLN A 607 38.73 -43.40 16.55
C GLN A 607 39.96 -42.66 15.98
N GLN A 608 39.90 -41.34 15.82
CA GLN A 608 41.03 -40.48 15.43
C GLN A 608 41.87 -40.01 16.65
N GLY A 609 42.15 -40.94 17.57
CA GLY A 609 42.78 -40.68 18.88
C GLY A 609 44.12 -41.38 19.10
N GLY A 610 44.89 -41.69 18.04
CA GLY A 610 46.17 -42.39 18.13
C GLY A 610 47.09 -42.01 16.97
N GLY A 611 48.34 -41.64 17.28
CA GLY A 611 49.24 -40.92 16.38
C GLY A 611 49.66 -41.63 15.08
N GLY A 612 50.04 -40.82 14.09
CA GLY A 612 50.67 -41.26 12.85
C GLY A 612 50.15 -40.49 11.63
N ALA A 613 51.05 -39.93 10.82
CA ALA A 613 50.68 -39.31 9.56
C ALA A 613 50.70 -40.34 8.42
N ARG A 614 49.64 -40.36 7.61
CA ARG A 614 49.65 -40.71 6.17
C ARG A 614 48.34 -40.29 5.50
N SER A 615 48.39 -40.12 4.19
CA SER A 615 47.25 -39.78 3.33
C SER A 615 46.35 -41.00 3.10
N GLU A 616 45.05 -40.82 2.85
CA GLU A 616 44.46 -40.95 1.49
C GLU A 616 42.91 -41.06 1.49
N ALA A 617 42.30 -40.45 0.46
CA ALA A 617 40.94 -40.66 -0.08
C ALA A 617 39.70 -40.88 0.84
N VAL A 618 38.90 -39.81 0.99
CA VAL A 618 37.41 -39.89 0.86
C VAL A 618 36.94 -38.74 -0.05
N ILE A 619 35.89 -38.99 -0.85
CA ILE A 619 35.49 -38.18 -2.02
C ILE A 619 34.94 -36.78 -1.65
N GLN A 620 35.32 -35.78 -2.45
CA GLN A 620 34.80 -34.41 -2.42
C GLN A 620 33.67 -34.19 -3.45
N MET A 621 32.64 -33.44 -3.08
CA MET A 621 31.59 -32.90 -3.96
C MET A 621 31.11 -31.55 -3.40
N GLY A 622 30.90 -30.54 -4.26
CA GLY A 622 30.21 -29.29 -3.89
C GLY A 622 31.08 -28.07 -3.50
N SER A 623 31.83 -27.54 -4.47
CA SER A 623 32.26 -26.13 -4.66
C SER A 623 32.00 -25.06 -3.56
N GLY A 624 33.04 -24.28 -3.20
CA GLY A 624 32.86 -22.87 -2.80
C GLY A 624 33.85 -22.29 -1.78
N GLY A 625 34.75 -21.41 -2.24
CA GLY A 625 35.45 -20.32 -1.51
C GLY A 625 35.88 -20.51 -0.04
N THR A 626 37.19 -20.61 0.21
CA THR A 626 37.79 -20.55 1.56
C THR A 626 38.49 -19.22 1.82
N ASP A 627 37.79 -18.27 2.42
CA ASP A 627 38.39 -17.03 2.92
C ASP A 627 38.82 -17.21 4.39
N ALA A 628 40.00 -16.71 4.75
CA ALA A 628 40.64 -17.04 6.03
C ALA A 628 40.15 -16.19 7.22
N SER A 629 39.46 -16.82 8.16
CA SER A 629 39.37 -16.33 9.54
C SER A 629 39.39 -17.48 10.56
N GLY A 630 40.18 -17.32 11.62
CA GLY A 630 40.53 -18.40 12.55
C GLY A 630 39.48 -18.72 13.62
N ALA A 631 38.22 -18.94 13.23
CA ALA A 631 37.13 -19.23 14.17
C ALA A 631 36.30 -20.45 13.71
N TYR A 632 36.68 -21.65 14.17
CA TYR A 632 35.84 -22.84 14.07
C TYR A 632 34.82 -22.90 15.23
N PRO A 633 33.63 -23.50 15.05
CA PRO A 633 33.14 -24.18 13.85
C PRO A 633 32.32 -23.26 12.90
N PRO A 634 32.25 -23.59 11.60
CA PRO A 634 31.52 -22.79 10.62
C PRO A 634 29.99 -22.89 10.77
N ALA A 635 29.30 -21.79 10.46
CA ALA A 635 27.84 -21.75 10.38
C ALA A 635 27.34 -22.56 9.18
N ARG A 636 26.90 -23.80 9.43
CA ARG A 636 26.15 -24.60 8.45
C ARG A 636 24.68 -24.15 8.45
N THR A 637 24.10 -24.16 7.25
CA THR A 637 22.66 -24.03 6.94
C THR A 637 21.72 -24.09 8.17
N GLY A 638 21.13 -22.94 8.52
CA GLY A 638 20.43 -22.68 9.80
C GLY A 638 19.17 -23.50 10.14
N GLY A 639 18.95 -24.64 9.49
CA GLY A 639 18.16 -25.74 10.06
C GLY A 639 18.89 -26.44 11.21
N ASP A 640 20.19 -26.69 11.04
CA ASP A 640 20.99 -27.50 11.97
C ASP A 640 21.03 -26.89 13.38
N ASP A 641 21.27 -25.59 13.50
CA ASP A 641 21.30 -24.88 14.80
C ASP A 641 19.97 -24.97 15.56
N LYS A 642 18.84 -25.05 14.86
CA LYS A 642 17.51 -25.16 15.46
C LYS A 642 17.26 -26.55 16.06
N TYR A 643 17.76 -27.60 15.43
CA TYR A 643 17.71 -28.96 15.99
C TYR A 643 18.79 -29.18 17.05
N ARG A 644 19.97 -28.59 16.88
CA ARG A 644 21.03 -28.54 17.89
C ARG A 644 20.55 -27.92 19.20
N ALA A 645 19.95 -26.73 19.15
CA ALA A 645 19.46 -26.05 20.36
C ALA A 645 18.40 -26.89 21.09
N LYS A 646 17.45 -27.49 20.35
CA LYS A 646 16.45 -28.42 20.91
C LYS A 646 17.07 -29.67 21.55
N TYR A 647 18.08 -30.26 20.91
CA TYR A 647 18.80 -31.41 21.46
C TYR A 647 19.59 -31.03 22.72
N GLU A 648 20.29 -29.90 22.71
CA GLU A 648 21.07 -29.42 23.86
C GLU A 648 20.17 -28.95 25.02
N GLU A 649 18.93 -28.52 24.75
CA GLU A 649 17.89 -28.31 25.76
C GLU A 649 17.34 -29.63 26.34
N ALA A 650 16.97 -30.58 25.47
CA ALA A 650 16.40 -31.87 25.85
C ALA A 650 17.37 -32.75 26.66
N MET A 651 18.66 -32.71 26.32
CA MET A 651 19.71 -33.53 26.96
C MET A 651 20.34 -32.84 28.19
N ASN A 652 19.87 -31.65 28.59
CA ASN A 652 20.39 -30.95 29.76
C ASN A 652 19.63 -31.37 31.04
N PRO A 653 20.25 -32.14 31.97
CA PRO A 653 19.57 -32.62 33.16
C PRO A 653 19.11 -31.48 34.09
N PHE A 654 19.79 -30.33 34.08
CA PHE A 654 19.41 -29.17 34.89
C PHE A 654 18.24 -28.38 34.30
N ALA A 655 17.98 -28.49 32.99
CA ALA A 655 16.77 -27.93 32.37
C ALA A 655 15.55 -28.80 32.75
N ALA A 656 15.67 -30.12 32.61
CA ALA A 656 14.66 -31.07 33.05
C ALA A 656 14.38 -30.98 34.57
N PHE A 657 15.43 -30.78 35.39
CA PHE A 657 15.29 -30.58 36.83
C PHE A 657 14.59 -29.25 37.16
N ARG A 658 15.02 -28.11 36.59
CA ARG A 658 14.32 -26.82 36.78
C ARG A 658 12.85 -26.86 36.34
N GLY A 659 12.53 -27.55 35.24
CA GLY A 659 11.14 -27.75 34.81
C GLY A 659 10.31 -28.54 35.83
N ARG A 660 10.90 -29.58 36.43
CA ARG A 660 10.28 -30.41 37.49
C ARG A 660 10.14 -29.67 38.82
N GLU A 661 11.12 -28.86 39.22
CA GLU A 661 11.01 -28.01 40.40
C GLU A 661 9.98 -26.90 40.20
N GLN A 662 9.95 -26.23 39.05
CA GLN A 662 8.92 -25.24 38.74
C GLN A 662 7.51 -25.86 38.76
N THR A 663 7.33 -27.10 38.28
CA THR A 663 6.03 -27.79 38.41
C THR A 663 5.71 -28.19 39.85
N ARG A 664 6.69 -28.61 40.67
CA ARG A 664 6.46 -28.85 42.12
C ARG A 664 6.12 -27.57 42.89
N ALA A 665 6.80 -26.45 42.61
CA ALA A 665 6.50 -25.16 43.20
C ALA A 665 5.10 -24.67 42.81
N MET A 666 4.73 -24.74 41.52
CA MET A 666 3.35 -24.44 41.07
C MET A 666 2.30 -25.37 41.70
N ALA A 667 2.66 -26.64 41.99
CA ALA A 667 1.79 -27.59 42.69
C ALA A 667 1.69 -27.33 44.21
N GLN A 668 2.53 -26.48 44.80
CA GLN A 668 2.45 -26.07 46.21
C GLN A 668 1.67 -24.76 46.42
N LEU A 669 1.47 -23.96 45.37
CA LEU A 669 0.65 -22.74 45.43
C LEU A 669 -0.84 -23.04 45.65
N ASN A 670 -1.51 -22.14 46.37
CA ASN A 670 -2.95 -22.13 46.67
C ASN A 670 -3.78 -21.99 45.36
N PRO A 671 -5.01 -22.53 45.21
CA PRO A 671 -5.73 -22.44 43.93
C PRO A 671 -5.98 -21.01 43.43
N LEU A 672 -6.18 -20.06 44.35
CA LEU A 672 -6.28 -18.63 44.03
C LEU A 672 -4.94 -18.05 43.54
N GLU A 673 -3.81 -18.46 44.10
CA GLU A 673 -2.47 -18.06 43.66
C GLU A 673 -2.13 -18.67 42.30
N ARG A 674 -2.57 -19.91 42.02
CA ARG A 674 -2.47 -20.52 40.68
C ARG A 674 -3.30 -19.76 39.66
N ALA A 675 -4.54 -19.40 40.01
CA ALA A 675 -5.40 -18.58 39.15
C ALA A 675 -4.76 -17.20 38.88
N LEU A 676 -4.22 -16.55 39.92
CA LEU A 676 -3.47 -15.30 39.82
C LEU A 676 -2.23 -15.45 38.94
N HIS A 677 -1.44 -16.52 39.11
CA HIS A 677 -0.22 -16.77 38.33
C HIS A 677 -0.52 -17.13 36.87
N VAL A 678 -1.63 -17.83 36.58
CA VAL A 678 -2.11 -18.04 35.21
C VAL A 678 -2.57 -16.71 34.61
N LEU A 679 -3.31 -15.89 35.36
CA LEU A 679 -3.79 -14.58 34.91
C LEU A 679 -2.64 -13.60 34.64
N THR A 680 -1.66 -13.48 35.55
CA THR A 680 -0.49 -12.62 35.34
C THR A 680 0.38 -13.12 34.19
N ARG A 681 0.57 -14.45 34.04
CA ARG A 681 1.29 -15.02 32.88
C ARG A 681 0.55 -14.79 31.56
N LEU A 682 -0.78 -14.86 31.55
CA LEU A 682 -1.63 -14.53 30.39
C LEU A 682 -1.53 -13.03 30.03
N VAL A 683 -1.60 -12.16 31.04
CA VAL A 683 -1.45 -10.71 30.87
C VAL A 683 -0.06 -10.36 30.34
N VAL A 684 1.01 -10.87 30.97
CA VAL A 684 2.40 -10.55 30.63
C VAL A 684 2.80 -11.13 29.27
N SER A 685 2.36 -12.34 28.92
CA SER A 685 2.70 -12.95 27.62
C SER A 685 2.02 -12.27 26.43
N HIS A 686 0.76 -11.87 26.54
CA HIS A 686 0.01 -11.36 25.41
C HIS A 686 0.02 -9.82 25.34
N ARG A 687 0.65 -9.25 24.31
CA ARG A 687 0.83 -7.78 24.16
C ARG A 687 -0.47 -6.97 24.29
N ARG A 688 -1.59 -7.49 23.78
CA ARG A 688 -2.92 -6.83 23.91
C ARG A 688 -3.41 -6.82 25.36
N MET A 689 -3.21 -7.91 26.11
CA MET A 689 -3.62 -8.00 27.52
C MET A 689 -2.82 -7.05 28.42
N ARG A 690 -1.52 -6.83 28.14
CA ARG A 690 -0.72 -5.80 28.84
C ARG A 690 -1.31 -4.40 28.66
N VAL A 691 -1.77 -4.05 27.46
CA VAL A 691 -2.39 -2.74 27.17
C VAL A 691 -3.75 -2.61 27.87
N VAL A 692 -4.59 -3.66 27.81
CA VAL A 692 -5.89 -3.67 28.53
C VAL A 692 -5.69 -3.56 30.04
N PHE A 693 -4.72 -4.28 30.63
CA PHE A 693 -4.41 -4.19 32.05
C PHE A 693 -3.90 -2.79 32.45
N MET A 694 -3.05 -2.17 31.63
CA MET A 694 -2.58 -0.81 31.88
C MET A 694 -3.71 0.23 31.78
N ALA A 695 -4.59 0.08 30.79
CA ALA A 695 -5.77 0.94 30.63
C ALA A 695 -6.76 0.77 31.80
N TYR A 696 -6.98 -0.46 32.27
CA TYR A 696 -7.77 -0.75 33.46
C TYR A 696 -7.15 -0.14 34.72
N ALA A 697 -5.83 -0.27 34.91
CA ALA A 697 -5.12 0.33 36.04
C ALA A 697 -5.24 1.87 36.03
N ILE A 698 -5.05 2.52 34.87
CA ILE A 698 -5.23 3.98 34.72
C ILE A 698 -6.69 4.37 34.99
N GLY A 699 -7.66 3.64 34.44
CA GLY A 699 -9.09 3.89 34.68
C GLY A 699 -9.48 3.76 36.15
N LEU A 700 -8.92 2.78 36.86
CA LEU A 700 -9.11 2.60 38.31
C LEU A 700 -8.46 3.76 39.10
N HIS A 701 -7.27 4.21 38.72
CA HIS A 701 -6.64 5.38 39.35
C HIS A 701 -7.45 6.66 39.12
N LEU A 702 -7.99 6.86 37.91
CA LEU A 702 -8.88 7.99 37.58
C LEU A 702 -10.22 7.91 38.34
N LEU A 703 -10.77 6.72 38.53
CA LEU A 703 -11.98 6.50 39.34
C LEU A 703 -11.73 6.82 40.82
N VAL A 704 -10.59 6.37 41.37
CA VAL A 704 -10.19 6.72 42.75
C VAL A 704 -9.93 8.22 42.89
N LEU A 705 -9.28 8.86 41.91
CA LEU A 705 -9.12 10.32 41.86
C LEU A 705 -10.47 11.06 41.79
N GLY A 706 -11.42 10.55 41.00
CA GLY A 706 -12.77 11.08 40.91
C GLY A 706 -13.54 10.98 42.22
N MET A 707 -13.49 9.81 42.89
CA MET A 707 -14.09 9.64 44.22
C MET A 707 -13.42 10.52 45.27
N LEU A 708 -12.09 10.66 45.28
CA LEU A 708 -11.38 11.58 46.17
C LEU A 708 -11.75 13.05 45.88
N PHE A 709 -11.97 13.41 44.60
CA PHE A 709 -12.42 14.73 44.20
C PHE A 709 -13.86 15.01 44.64
N GLU A 710 -14.81 14.08 44.48
CA GLU A 710 -16.17 14.24 44.99
C GLU A 710 -16.22 14.28 46.53
N VAL A 711 -15.44 13.45 47.23
CA VAL A 711 -15.31 13.50 48.69
C VAL A 711 -14.71 14.83 49.15
N SER A 712 -13.72 15.37 48.43
CA SER A 712 -13.16 16.70 48.70
C SER A 712 -14.17 17.83 48.43
N ALA A 713 -14.91 17.77 47.32
CA ALA A 713 -15.91 18.76 46.95
C ALA A 713 -17.11 18.77 47.92
N THR A 714 -17.62 17.59 48.31
CA THR A 714 -18.71 17.45 49.28
C THR A 714 -18.30 17.87 50.69
N SER A 715 -17.08 17.54 51.12
CA SER A 715 -16.51 18.03 52.38
C SER A 715 -16.36 19.56 52.39
N SER A 716 -15.94 20.15 51.27
CA SER A 716 -15.84 21.61 51.10
C SER A 716 -17.22 22.29 51.19
N ALA A 717 -18.25 21.68 50.61
CA ALA A 717 -19.62 22.19 50.67
C ALA A 717 -20.20 22.22 52.10
N GLN A 718 -19.89 21.20 52.92
CA GLN A 718 -20.35 21.15 54.32
C GLN A 718 -19.68 22.19 55.23
N THR A 719 -18.49 22.68 54.89
CA THR A 719 -17.81 23.73 55.69
C THR A 719 -18.33 25.15 55.50
N CYS A 720 -19.25 25.39 54.54
CA CYS A 720 -19.78 26.74 54.26
C CYS A 720 -21.18 27.02 54.84
N SER A 721 -21.85 26.04 55.48
CA SER A 721 -23.17 26.25 56.09
C SER A 721 -23.08 26.56 57.59
N VAL A 722 -22.57 27.75 57.94
CA VAL A 722 -22.74 28.34 59.28
C VAL A 722 -24.00 29.21 59.27
N PRO A 723 -25.05 28.88 60.07
CA PRO A 723 -26.22 29.74 60.20
C PRO A 723 -25.93 30.96 61.08
N HIS A 724 -26.84 31.94 61.01
CA HIS A 724 -26.86 33.15 61.87
C HIS A 724 -27.13 32.84 63.35
#